data_AF-A0A1S9DSY4-F1
#
_entry.id   AF-A0A1S9DSY4-F1
#
_cell.length_a   1.000
_cell.length_b   1.000
_cell.length_c   1.000
_cell.angle_alpha   90.00
_cell.angle_beta   90.00
_cell.angle_gamma   90.00
#
_symmetry.space_group_name_H-M   'P 1'
#
loop_
_entity.id
_entity.type
_entity.pdbx_description
1 polymer ?
#
loop_
_entity_poly.entity_id
_entity_poly.type
_entity_poly.pdbx_seq_one_letter_code
_entity_poly.pdbx_strand_id
1 'polypeptide(L)'
;MDPGLDDDLFPANKYCPLCGVVLLCEELEDDPETRRPWYAEVRGVAKENFSDIFMTGVGFMSARETLCAPLDEELDYLTADEEALYDVDLLQAESERHGFGLHDSCWMLLQDRLWHTIDSDKIAHSLYNQFYCTPCPYRSSLSFGHDYGGAKRWQRALDDMGMPEDMPPLLQTDPYAIPLLEKLEENAPDVDGRRESPPAYNTTSTDINTGYRNSFGRLSSELLYEVVSYLSVPELLGLRCTSQELSQRLVFSSLPQSFWKSQFARGSSMDFLFPDLEQSRDWFRLYRGTLSILQAKDQSPEQLSLLNRKRIRELLEPIASVVEADSGRSKEPRGRRANCMELRPGQWFVSEGLNQWRAENIYTGYLTLETEYLPHGCHVPRYRIGAFPQSMPRGGEMKMSTVQLGARVFISGISLQEGAVGYGGLTGLVTIKVPPRATFNQIEVAFCPEGLRGIRFHFGGNTTSDWVGDTLDKDMSYGVLRIPHSPCGKYHIFAGTDAHKITAIGTIHNESREERSSKPFWLDYPLDLTLPDSYLWQSERPSYDNLRIYQFPTENLGTPYRPLMNIDFGGPNGEWLDSLLSMEVHVSSEFSPILGMTFNYSDKTLRFGECTSDKKLTFSIDGPGGERITDVVGSTISNTDASCIYGFRVTTNRNREMEFQPRDPSDSSGSPTGVCPNSCYLENLPQGRIITGFVATQRYGERHFKELGIQIQLPSGSNEGQIP
;
A
#
# COMPACT_ATOMS: atom_id res chain seq x y z
N MET A 1 16.90 -26.13 -0.67
CA MET A 1 17.33 -24.88 -1.30
C MET A 1 16.42 -23.81 -0.75
N ASP A 2 17.01 -22.90 0.01
CA ASP A 2 16.30 -21.85 0.74
C ASP A 2 16.36 -20.58 -0.13
N PRO A 3 15.23 -20.02 -0.61
CA PRO A 3 15.24 -18.95 -1.60
C PRO A 3 15.40 -17.56 -0.97
N GLY A 4 16.30 -17.43 0.02
CA GLY A 4 16.38 -16.22 0.85
C GLY A 4 17.77 -15.83 1.35
N LEU A 5 18.85 -16.46 0.86
CA LEU A 5 20.23 -16.19 1.31
C LEU A 5 21.29 -16.15 0.18
N ASP A 6 20.88 -16.18 -1.10
CA ASP A 6 21.78 -16.06 -2.28
C ASP A 6 21.31 -14.97 -3.28
N ASP A 7 20.38 -14.09 -2.88
CA ASP A 7 19.75 -13.08 -3.76
C ASP A 7 20.72 -11.98 -4.26
N ASP A 8 21.92 -11.85 -3.69
CA ASP A 8 22.95 -10.88 -4.10
C ASP A 8 23.86 -11.37 -5.26
N LEU A 9 23.70 -12.61 -5.74
CA LEU A 9 24.63 -13.21 -6.72
C LEU A 9 24.26 -12.98 -8.20
N PHE A 10 23.06 -12.48 -8.52
CA PHE A 10 22.61 -12.30 -9.90
C PHE A 10 21.95 -10.93 -10.13
N PRO A 11 22.41 -10.13 -11.11
CA PRO A 11 21.87 -8.80 -11.35
C PRO A 11 20.44 -8.87 -11.90
N ALA A 12 19.49 -8.27 -11.17
CA ALA A 12 18.08 -8.31 -11.50
C ALA A 12 17.72 -7.37 -12.67
N ASN A 13 16.72 -7.76 -13.47
CA ASN A 13 16.18 -6.86 -14.50
C ASN A 13 15.51 -5.64 -13.85
N LYS A 14 15.71 -4.45 -14.42
CA LYS A 14 15.11 -3.19 -13.94
C LYS A 14 13.90 -2.83 -14.79
N TYR A 15 12.87 -2.28 -14.16
CA TYR A 15 11.60 -1.92 -14.82
C TYR A 15 11.24 -0.46 -14.55
N CYS A 16 10.78 0.24 -15.59
CA CYS A 16 10.36 1.64 -15.48
C CYS A 16 9.21 1.79 -14.44
N PRO A 17 9.40 2.59 -13.38
CA PRO A 17 8.37 2.91 -12.37
C PRO A 17 7.04 3.44 -12.91
N LEU A 18 7.02 4.03 -14.11
CA LEU A 18 5.83 4.68 -14.68
C LEU A 18 4.97 3.72 -15.53
N CYS A 19 5.56 2.72 -16.17
CA CYS A 19 4.86 1.86 -17.15
C CYS A 19 5.01 0.35 -16.91
N GLY A 20 5.95 -0.07 -16.05
CA GLY A 20 6.23 -1.47 -15.71
C GLY A 20 6.97 -2.28 -16.79
N VAL A 21 7.33 -1.67 -17.92
CA VAL A 21 8.12 -2.28 -19.01
C VAL A 21 9.61 -2.28 -18.64
N VAL A 22 10.37 -3.24 -19.17
CA VAL A 22 11.80 -3.41 -18.90
C VAL A 22 12.61 -2.19 -19.36
N LEU A 23 13.62 -1.81 -18.59
CA LEU A 23 14.70 -0.93 -19.05
C LEU A 23 15.72 -1.85 -19.72
N LEU A 24 15.72 -1.92 -21.05
CA LEU A 24 16.52 -2.93 -21.74
C LEU A 24 18.03 -2.61 -21.63
N CYS A 25 18.78 -3.56 -21.10
CA CYS A 25 20.24 -3.60 -21.19
C CYS A 25 20.61 -4.34 -22.47
N GLU A 26 21.26 -3.65 -23.40
CA GLU A 26 21.76 -4.25 -24.64
C GLU A 26 23.25 -4.57 -24.45
N GLU A 27 23.68 -5.79 -24.77
CA GLU A 27 25.09 -6.19 -24.68
C GLU A 27 25.88 -5.53 -25.82
N LEU A 28 26.43 -4.34 -25.55
CA LEU A 28 27.46 -3.60 -26.31
C LEU A 28 27.60 -4.00 -27.79
N GLU A 29 26.73 -3.47 -28.66
CA GLU A 29 27.17 -3.13 -30.01
C GLU A 29 27.93 -1.79 -29.94
N ASP A 30 29.02 -1.67 -30.72
CA ASP A 30 29.78 -0.43 -30.89
C ASP A 30 28.87 0.72 -31.35
N ASP A 31 29.18 1.96 -30.94
CA ASP A 31 28.42 3.21 -31.13
C ASP A 31 27.17 3.14 -32.04
N PRO A 32 25.95 3.15 -31.48
CA PRO A 32 24.74 2.95 -32.27
C PRO A 32 24.51 4.09 -33.27
N GLU A 33 24.64 3.80 -34.58
CA GLU A 33 24.40 4.76 -35.68
C GLU A 33 22.96 5.31 -35.74
N THR A 34 22.03 4.79 -34.92
CA THR A 34 20.60 5.16 -34.91
C THR A 34 20.04 5.20 -33.48
N ARG A 35 18.90 5.88 -33.28
CA ARG A 35 18.19 5.87 -31.98
C ARG A 35 17.80 4.44 -31.59
N ARG A 36 18.07 4.10 -30.33
CA ARG A 36 17.65 2.82 -29.72
C ARG A 36 16.12 2.74 -29.68
N PRO A 37 15.52 1.53 -29.58
CA PRO A 37 14.09 1.40 -29.37
C PRO A 37 13.66 2.08 -28.06
N TRP A 38 12.43 2.61 -27.99
CA TRP A 38 11.95 3.43 -26.86
C TRP A 38 12.06 2.77 -25.48
N TYR A 39 12.08 1.43 -25.41
CA TYR A 39 12.25 0.67 -24.17
C TYR A 39 13.71 0.53 -23.70
N ALA A 40 14.67 0.96 -24.51
CA ALA A 40 16.11 1.03 -24.22
C ALA A 40 16.63 2.48 -24.06
N GLU A 41 15.82 3.49 -24.43
CA GLU A 41 16.12 4.90 -24.18
C GLU A 41 15.64 5.30 -22.77
N VAL A 42 16.59 5.63 -21.89
CA VAL A 42 16.35 5.74 -20.44
C VAL A 42 16.86 7.08 -19.90
N ARG A 43 16.04 7.75 -19.07
CA ARG A 43 16.44 8.87 -18.21
C ARG A 43 16.50 8.43 -16.76
N GLY A 44 17.37 9.03 -15.96
CA GLY A 44 17.49 8.81 -14.53
C GLY A 44 16.83 9.93 -13.74
N VAL A 45 15.91 9.57 -12.83
CA VAL A 45 15.61 10.43 -11.67
C VAL A 45 16.73 10.20 -10.67
N ALA A 46 17.76 11.04 -10.74
CA ALA A 46 19.04 10.85 -10.08
C ALA A 46 19.21 11.76 -8.86
N LYS A 47 20.01 11.28 -7.92
CA LYS A 47 20.52 12.04 -6.78
C LYS A 47 22.01 11.78 -6.69
N GLU A 48 22.77 12.85 -6.54
CA GLU A 48 24.21 12.79 -6.31
C GLU A 48 24.51 13.21 -4.85
N ASN A 49 25.57 12.67 -4.27
CA ASN A 49 25.98 12.97 -2.89
C ASN A 49 26.16 14.48 -2.68
N PHE A 50 25.44 15.02 -1.70
CA PHE A 50 25.38 16.46 -1.34
C PHE A 50 24.76 17.40 -2.40
N SER A 51 24.37 16.89 -3.56
CA SER A 51 23.61 17.60 -4.60
C SER A 51 22.10 17.46 -4.39
N ASP A 52 21.31 18.32 -5.06
CA ASP A 52 19.85 18.16 -5.15
C ASP A 52 19.47 16.98 -6.07
N ILE A 53 18.17 16.65 -6.12
CA ILE A 53 17.62 15.61 -7.00
C ILE A 53 17.31 16.23 -8.37
N PHE A 54 17.73 15.57 -9.45
CA PHE A 54 17.63 16.08 -10.82
C PHE A 54 17.15 14.98 -11.81
N MET A 55 16.86 15.39 -13.04
CA MET A 55 16.58 14.51 -14.18
C MET A 55 17.81 14.48 -15.10
N THR A 56 18.24 13.31 -15.56
CA THR A 56 19.29 13.21 -16.59
C THR A 56 18.73 13.48 -17.98
N GLY A 57 19.64 13.73 -18.93
CA GLY A 57 19.37 13.58 -20.36
C GLY A 57 19.07 12.12 -20.74
N VAL A 58 18.84 11.88 -22.04
CA VAL A 58 18.54 10.55 -22.55
C VAL A 58 19.82 9.71 -22.65
N GLY A 59 19.84 8.59 -21.93
CA GLY A 59 20.92 7.61 -21.92
C GLY A 59 20.44 6.19 -22.20
N PHE A 60 21.28 5.22 -21.85
CA PHE A 60 21.02 3.79 -22.02
C PHE A 60 21.59 2.98 -20.85
N MET A 61 21.08 1.77 -20.64
CA MET A 61 21.60 0.85 -19.63
C MET A 61 22.93 0.25 -20.10
N SER A 62 24.05 0.62 -19.45
CA SER A 62 25.40 0.11 -19.74
C SER A 62 25.65 -1.26 -19.09
N ALA A 63 25.01 -1.49 -17.94
CA ALA A 63 24.88 -2.78 -17.28
C ALA A 63 23.45 -2.90 -16.72
N ARG A 64 23.01 -4.09 -16.31
CA ARG A 64 21.65 -4.28 -15.75
C ARG A 64 21.33 -3.35 -14.57
N GLU A 65 22.31 -2.85 -13.84
CA GLU A 65 22.11 -1.95 -12.69
C GLU A 65 22.57 -0.51 -12.91
N THR A 66 23.22 -0.21 -14.04
CA THR A 66 23.89 1.09 -14.28
C THR A 66 23.33 1.75 -15.53
N LEU A 67 22.82 2.96 -15.36
CA LEU A 67 22.41 3.85 -16.44
C LEU A 67 23.58 4.77 -16.79
N CYS A 68 23.96 4.79 -18.07
CA CYS A 68 24.93 5.75 -18.60
C CYS A 68 24.18 6.86 -19.34
N ALA A 69 24.24 8.10 -18.83
CA ALA A 69 23.47 9.23 -19.34
C ALA A 69 24.20 10.58 -19.13
N PRO A 70 23.94 11.61 -19.96
CA PRO A 70 24.42 12.96 -19.69
C PRO A 70 23.64 13.60 -18.53
N LEU A 71 24.30 14.43 -17.71
CA LEU A 71 23.67 15.05 -16.53
C LEU A 71 22.72 16.21 -16.88
N ASP A 72 22.86 16.79 -18.08
CA ASP A 72 21.96 17.83 -18.59
C ASP A 72 20.71 17.18 -19.21
N GLU A 73 19.52 17.58 -18.77
CA GLU A 73 18.23 17.04 -19.23
C GLU A 73 18.01 17.24 -20.74
N GLU A 74 18.57 18.29 -21.33
CA GLU A 74 18.37 18.65 -22.73
C GLU A 74 19.28 17.86 -23.70
N LEU A 75 20.23 17.08 -23.19
CA LEU A 75 21.14 16.27 -24.00
C LEU A 75 20.64 14.83 -24.18
N ASP A 76 21.14 14.19 -25.23
CA ASP A 76 21.00 12.74 -25.45
C ASP A 76 22.38 12.09 -25.69
N TYR A 77 22.44 10.77 -25.60
CA TYR A 77 23.65 9.97 -25.78
C TYR A 77 24.23 9.99 -27.20
N LEU A 78 23.54 10.59 -28.18
CA LEU A 78 24.03 10.78 -29.57
C LEU A 78 24.63 12.18 -29.79
N THR A 79 24.33 13.13 -28.90
CA THR A 79 24.71 14.55 -29.00
C THR A 79 25.67 15.00 -27.89
N ALA A 80 25.72 14.27 -26.77
CA ALA A 80 26.74 14.45 -25.74
C ALA A 80 28.11 13.93 -26.19
N ASP A 81 29.18 14.61 -25.79
CA ASP A 81 30.54 14.07 -25.89
C ASP A 81 30.67 12.81 -24.99
N GLU A 82 31.50 11.82 -25.36
CA GLU A 82 31.73 10.62 -24.54
C GLU A 82 32.15 10.95 -23.09
N GLU A 83 32.98 12.00 -22.91
CA GLU A 83 33.43 12.49 -21.60
C GLU A 83 32.31 13.16 -20.76
N ALA A 84 31.14 13.42 -21.36
CA ALA A 84 29.98 14.02 -20.71
C ALA A 84 28.89 13.00 -20.33
N LEU A 85 29.11 11.71 -20.59
CA LEU A 85 28.26 10.62 -20.09
C LEU A 85 28.72 10.17 -18.70
N TYR A 86 27.74 9.92 -17.82
CA TYR A 86 27.99 9.56 -16.43
C TYR A 86 27.15 8.36 -16.01
N ASP A 87 27.75 7.50 -15.19
CA ASP A 87 27.05 6.38 -14.57
C ASP A 87 26.14 6.87 -13.43
N VAL A 88 24.96 6.25 -13.35
CA VAL A 88 23.94 6.37 -12.31
C VAL A 88 23.52 4.96 -11.89
N ASP A 89 23.76 4.58 -10.63
CA ASP A 89 23.39 3.26 -10.15
C ASP A 89 21.89 3.20 -9.78
N LEU A 90 21.17 2.28 -10.40
CA LEU A 90 19.73 2.15 -10.25
C LEU A 90 19.40 1.27 -9.04
N LEU A 91 18.63 1.85 -8.10
CA LEU A 91 18.17 1.20 -6.86
C LEU A 91 19.29 0.85 -5.86
N GLN A 92 20.45 1.53 -5.93
CA GLN A 92 21.55 1.39 -4.96
C GLN A 92 21.78 2.71 -4.19
N ALA A 93 21.11 2.93 -3.06
CA ALA A 93 21.11 4.25 -2.40
C ALA A 93 22.43 4.67 -1.71
N GLU A 94 23.45 3.81 -1.72
CA GLU A 94 24.78 4.10 -1.17
C GLU A 94 25.76 4.69 -2.19
N SER A 95 25.53 4.44 -3.49
CA SER A 95 26.40 4.93 -4.57
C SER A 95 26.43 6.46 -4.61
N GLU A 96 27.56 7.03 -5.06
CA GLU A 96 27.71 8.50 -5.12
C GLU A 96 26.67 9.19 -6.00
N ARG A 97 26.22 8.50 -7.06
CA ARG A 97 25.11 8.91 -7.91
C ARG A 97 24.18 7.73 -8.12
N HIS A 98 22.96 7.86 -7.61
CA HIS A 98 21.97 6.79 -7.64
C HIS A 98 20.57 7.29 -7.97
N GLY A 99 19.70 6.41 -8.45
CA GLY A 99 18.37 6.82 -8.85
C GLY A 99 17.45 5.71 -9.34
N PHE A 100 16.50 6.13 -10.18
CA PHE A 100 15.48 5.29 -10.78
C PHE A 100 15.39 5.58 -12.27
N GLY A 101 15.49 4.55 -13.11
CA GLY A 101 15.40 4.69 -14.56
C GLY A 101 13.95 4.79 -15.07
N LEU A 102 13.71 5.72 -15.98
CA LEU A 102 12.45 5.96 -16.68
C LEU A 102 12.66 5.85 -18.19
N HIS A 103 11.70 5.34 -18.96
CA HIS A 103 11.75 5.50 -20.42
C HIS A 103 11.55 6.96 -20.81
N ASP A 104 12.28 7.46 -21.81
CA ASP A 104 12.14 8.83 -22.33
C ASP A 104 10.67 9.14 -22.71
N SER A 105 10.03 8.25 -23.48
CA SER A 105 8.60 8.36 -23.81
C SER A 105 7.68 8.44 -22.58
N CYS A 106 8.03 7.81 -21.45
CA CYS A 106 7.25 7.89 -20.22
C CYS A 106 7.47 9.21 -19.46
N TRP A 107 8.67 9.78 -19.55
CA TRP A 107 8.98 11.13 -19.05
C TRP A 107 8.21 12.19 -19.83
N MET A 108 8.26 12.15 -21.17
CA MET A 108 7.53 13.09 -22.02
C MET A 108 6.01 13.05 -21.75
N LEU A 109 5.42 11.86 -21.61
CA LEU A 109 4.00 11.71 -21.25
C LEU A 109 3.65 12.29 -19.87
N LEU A 110 4.58 12.26 -18.92
CA LEU A 110 4.38 12.87 -17.61
C LEU A 110 4.48 14.40 -17.70
N GLN A 111 5.42 14.93 -18.49
CA GLN A 111 5.54 16.37 -18.73
C GLN A 111 4.31 16.94 -19.47
N ASP A 112 3.85 16.27 -20.54
CA ASP A 112 2.61 16.57 -21.26
C ASP A 112 1.43 16.63 -20.28
N ARG A 113 1.29 15.59 -19.44
CA ARG A 113 0.24 15.50 -18.42
C ARG A 113 0.32 16.65 -17.41
N LEU A 114 1.51 17.16 -17.10
CA LEU A 114 1.71 18.30 -16.19
C LEU A 114 1.71 19.66 -16.91
N TRP A 115 1.41 19.68 -18.22
CA TRP A 115 1.41 20.87 -19.09
C TRP A 115 2.72 21.68 -19.06
N HIS A 116 3.84 21.07 -18.70
CA HIS A 116 5.12 21.75 -18.43
C HIS A 116 5.00 22.93 -17.43
N THR A 117 3.98 22.92 -16.55
CA THR A 117 3.71 24.01 -15.59
C THR A 117 4.51 23.91 -14.29
N ILE A 118 5.21 22.80 -14.09
CA ILE A 118 6.02 22.49 -12.91
C ILE A 118 7.45 22.28 -13.40
N ASP A 119 8.39 23.03 -12.83
CA ASP A 119 9.83 22.93 -13.17
C ASP A 119 10.33 21.49 -12.97
N SER A 120 11.19 21.01 -13.88
CA SER A 120 11.66 19.62 -13.91
C SER A 120 12.24 19.15 -12.57
N ASP A 121 13.09 19.95 -11.93
CA ASP A 121 13.66 19.66 -10.60
C ASP A 121 12.59 19.32 -9.54
N LYS A 122 11.43 20.00 -9.58
CA LYS A 122 10.32 19.73 -8.65
C LYS A 122 9.63 18.43 -8.97
N ILE A 123 9.53 18.08 -10.26
CA ILE A 123 9.00 16.79 -10.71
C ILE A 123 9.98 15.68 -10.29
N ALA A 124 11.26 15.79 -10.62
CA ALA A 124 12.32 14.85 -10.26
C ALA A 124 12.39 14.63 -8.73
N HIS A 125 12.45 15.71 -7.94
CA HIS A 125 12.40 15.62 -6.48
C HIS A 125 11.13 14.91 -5.97
N SER A 126 9.97 15.15 -6.57
CA SER A 126 8.73 14.46 -6.18
C SER A 126 8.76 12.98 -6.55
N LEU A 127 9.15 12.64 -7.78
CA LEU A 127 9.27 11.27 -8.28
C LEU A 127 10.25 10.46 -7.43
N TYR A 128 11.45 10.97 -7.18
CA TYR A 128 12.43 10.31 -6.33
C TYR A 128 11.86 9.99 -4.94
N ASN A 129 11.17 10.95 -4.31
CA ASN A 129 10.55 10.72 -3.01
C ASN A 129 9.39 9.72 -3.06
N GLN A 130 8.63 9.66 -4.16
CA GLN A 130 7.58 8.65 -4.36
C GLN A 130 8.20 7.26 -4.54
N PHE A 131 9.24 7.14 -5.36
CA PHE A 131 9.92 5.90 -5.69
C PHE A 131 10.69 5.33 -4.50
N TYR A 132 11.49 6.16 -3.83
CA TYR A 132 12.20 5.79 -2.60
C TYR A 132 11.22 5.33 -1.51
N CYS A 133 10.07 6.00 -1.35
CA CYS A 133 9.06 5.59 -0.37
C CYS A 133 8.15 4.43 -0.81
N THR A 134 8.47 3.71 -1.89
CA THR A 134 7.70 2.57 -2.43
C THR A 134 8.55 1.30 -2.43
N PRO A 135 8.06 0.15 -1.93
CA PRO A 135 8.86 -1.07 -1.91
C PRO A 135 9.31 -1.52 -3.30
N CYS A 136 10.52 -2.05 -3.38
CA CYS A 136 11.12 -2.62 -4.58
C CYS A 136 11.61 -4.06 -4.31
N PRO A 137 10.73 -5.06 -4.37
CA PRO A 137 11.12 -6.47 -4.26
C PRO A 137 12.22 -6.81 -5.29
N TYR A 138 13.23 -7.56 -4.84
CA TYR A 138 14.38 -8.00 -5.65
C TYR A 138 15.14 -6.87 -6.37
N ARG A 139 15.09 -5.62 -5.85
CA ARG A 139 15.67 -4.43 -6.48
C ARG A 139 15.34 -4.33 -7.99
N SER A 140 14.11 -4.70 -8.37
CA SER A 140 13.71 -4.92 -9.77
C SER A 140 12.56 -4.01 -10.25
N SER A 141 11.41 -4.04 -9.57
CA SER A 141 10.23 -3.23 -9.92
C SER A 141 9.52 -2.71 -8.67
N LEU A 142 8.93 -1.51 -8.76
CA LEU A 142 8.24 -0.89 -7.63
C LEU A 142 6.85 -1.48 -7.38
N SER A 143 6.47 -1.62 -6.11
CA SER A 143 5.21 -2.22 -5.68
C SER A 143 4.12 -1.16 -5.43
N PHE A 144 3.65 -0.53 -6.50
CA PHE A 144 2.55 0.46 -6.47
C PHE A 144 1.14 -0.11 -6.21
N GLY A 145 1.03 -1.40 -5.85
CA GLY A 145 -0.25 -2.08 -5.62
C GLY A 145 -1.05 -2.44 -6.89
N HIS A 146 -0.53 -2.17 -8.09
CA HIS A 146 -1.13 -2.56 -9.37
C HIS A 146 -0.24 -3.49 -10.20
N ASP A 147 -0.78 -4.05 -11.29
CA ASP A 147 -0.09 -4.91 -12.24
C ASP A 147 0.50 -4.17 -13.46
N TYR A 148 0.62 -2.83 -13.37
CA TYR A 148 1.09 -1.96 -14.45
C TYR A 148 0.26 -2.07 -15.75
N GLY A 149 -1.06 -2.25 -15.60
CA GLY A 149 -1.98 -2.46 -16.71
C GLY A 149 -1.71 -3.77 -17.46
N GLY A 150 -1.31 -4.80 -16.72
CA GLY A 150 -0.93 -6.13 -17.21
C GLY A 150 0.57 -6.34 -17.46
N ALA A 151 1.41 -5.29 -17.47
CA ALA A 151 2.85 -5.43 -17.74
C ALA A 151 3.59 -6.28 -16.68
N LYS A 152 3.12 -6.29 -15.42
CA LYS A 152 3.70 -7.08 -14.32
C LYS A 152 3.79 -8.58 -14.61
N ARG A 153 2.94 -9.12 -15.49
CA ARG A 153 2.95 -10.55 -15.87
C ARG A 153 4.16 -10.94 -16.72
N TRP A 154 4.86 -9.96 -17.29
CA TRP A 154 6.02 -10.13 -18.16
C TRP A 154 7.33 -9.73 -17.45
N GLN A 155 7.25 -9.34 -16.16
CA GLN A 155 8.41 -9.03 -15.35
C GLN A 155 9.08 -10.33 -14.87
N ARG A 156 10.34 -10.55 -15.28
CA ARG A 156 11.21 -11.64 -14.82
C ARG A 156 12.29 -11.01 -13.95
N ALA A 157 12.31 -11.31 -12.66
CA ALA A 157 13.24 -10.66 -11.73
C ALA A 157 14.69 -11.15 -11.92
N LEU A 158 14.87 -12.45 -12.14
CA LEU A 158 16.16 -13.14 -12.14
C LEU A 158 16.32 -14.05 -13.36
N ASP A 159 17.58 -14.28 -13.73
CA ASP A 159 18.13 -15.34 -14.59
C ASP A 159 17.60 -15.50 -16.03
N ASP A 160 16.75 -14.58 -16.49
CA ASP A 160 16.26 -14.53 -17.86
C ASP A 160 16.22 -13.08 -18.33
N MET A 161 16.92 -12.77 -19.43
CA MET A 161 16.82 -11.43 -20.04
C MET A 161 15.37 -11.26 -20.48
N GLY A 162 14.70 -10.19 -20.03
CA GLY A 162 13.35 -9.87 -20.45
C GLY A 162 13.31 -9.43 -21.91
N MET A 163 13.52 -10.35 -22.85
CA MET A 163 13.63 -10.06 -24.28
C MET A 163 12.34 -9.40 -24.76
N PRO A 164 12.42 -8.28 -25.51
CA PRO A 164 11.23 -7.59 -26.01
C PRO A 164 10.29 -8.50 -26.82
N GLU A 165 10.85 -9.51 -27.49
CA GLU A 165 10.17 -10.54 -28.27
C GLU A 165 9.12 -11.33 -27.48
N ASP A 166 9.36 -11.57 -26.17
CA ASP A 166 8.43 -12.27 -25.29
C ASP A 166 7.28 -11.36 -24.79
N MET A 167 7.43 -10.03 -24.88
CA MET A 167 6.39 -9.09 -24.50
C MET A 167 5.30 -8.99 -25.58
N PRO A 168 4.02 -8.79 -25.24
CA PRO A 168 2.97 -8.59 -26.24
C PRO A 168 3.21 -7.27 -27.02
N PRO A 169 2.81 -7.17 -28.31
CA PRO A 169 3.09 -6.00 -29.16
C PRO A 169 2.68 -4.64 -28.58
N LEU A 170 1.62 -4.62 -27.76
CA LEU A 170 1.17 -3.44 -27.01
C LEU A 170 2.24 -2.86 -26.06
N LEU A 171 3.12 -3.68 -25.51
CA LEU A 171 4.24 -3.24 -24.66
C LEU A 171 5.51 -2.96 -25.45
N GLN A 172 5.63 -3.45 -26.68
CA GLN A 172 6.78 -3.18 -27.55
C GLN A 172 6.64 -1.85 -28.30
N THR A 173 5.42 -1.41 -28.62
CA THR A 173 5.18 -0.22 -29.47
C THR A 173 5.34 1.07 -28.68
N ASP A 174 6.08 2.07 -29.19
CA ASP A 174 6.31 3.35 -28.48
C ASP A 174 4.98 4.10 -28.19
N PRO A 175 4.69 4.47 -26.93
CA PRO A 175 3.50 5.25 -26.59
C PRO A 175 3.58 6.73 -26.99
N TYR A 176 4.75 7.24 -27.41
CA TYR A 176 4.91 8.62 -27.88
C TYR A 176 4.80 8.76 -29.40
N ALA A 177 5.15 7.73 -30.18
CA ALA A 177 4.96 7.62 -31.64
C ALA A 177 3.49 7.52 -32.12
N ILE A 178 2.60 8.35 -31.58
CA ILE A 178 1.22 8.47 -32.06
C ILE A 178 1.14 9.31 -33.35
N PRO A 179 0.09 9.12 -34.18
CA PRO A 179 -0.15 9.99 -35.33
C PRO A 179 -0.34 11.45 -34.91
N LEU A 180 0.15 12.38 -35.74
CA LEU A 180 -0.17 13.81 -35.61
C LEU A 180 -1.68 14.03 -35.50
N LEU A 181 -2.11 14.96 -34.65
CA LEU A 181 -3.52 15.22 -34.39
C LEU A 181 -4.28 15.62 -35.66
N GLU A 182 -3.63 16.34 -36.57
CA GLU A 182 -4.15 16.71 -37.88
C GLU A 182 -4.42 15.47 -38.75
N LYS A 183 -3.52 14.46 -38.72
CA LYS A 183 -3.71 13.18 -39.41
C LYS A 183 -4.87 12.38 -38.79
N LEU A 184 -5.14 12.51 -37.49
CA LEU A 184 -6.33 11.93 -36.86
C LEU A 184 -7.62 12.63 -37.33
N GLU A 185 -7.62 13.97 -37.38
CA GLU A 185 -8.73 14.79 -37.89
C GLU A 185 -9.03 14.50 -39.38
N GLU A 186 -8.00 14.33 -40.21
CA GLU A 186 -8.14 13.97 -41.63
C GLU A 186 -8.75 12.58 -41.82
N ASN A 187 -8.24 11.57 -41.09
CA ASN A 187 -8.70 10.18 -41.20
C ASN A 187 -10.02 9.90 -40.44
N ALA A 188 -10.63 10.92 -39.83
CA ALA A 188 -11.94 10.80 -39.19
C ALA A 188 -12.99 10.31 -40.22
N PRO A 189 -13.67 9.17 -39.98
CA PRO A 189 -14.65 8.66 -40.94
C PRO A 189 -15.81 9.66 -41.08
N ASP A 190 -16.31 9.86 -42.30
CA ASP A 190 -17.43 10.79 -42.53
C ASP A 190 -18.68 10.40 -41.74
N VAL A 191 -19.59 11.36 -41.57
CA VAL A 191 -20.92 11.14 -40.98
C VAL A 191 -21.84 10.65 -42.08
N ASP A 192 -22.37 9.42 -41.95
CA ASP A 192 -23.42 8.94 -42.86
C ASP A 192 -24.74 9.69 -42.57
N GLY A 193 -24.93 10.82 -43.27
CA GLY A 193 -26.08 11.71 -43.10
C GLY A 193 -27.45 11.05 -43.32
N ARG A 194 -27.50 9.81 -43.85
CA ARG A 194 -28.74 9.03 -43.96
C ARG A 194 -29.19 8.40 -42.63
N ARG A 195 -28.30 8.23 -41.65
CA ARG A 195 -28.62 7.61 -40.34
C ARG A 195 -28.96 8.60 -39.23
N GLU A 196 -28.54 9.85 -39.33
CA GLU A 196 -28.76 10.87 -38.29
C GLU A 196 -29.89 11.87 -38.60
N SER A 197 -30.62 11.69 -39.71
CA SER A 197 -31.85 12.46 -39.98
C SER A 197 -32.92 12.19 -38.91
N PRO A 198 -33.41 13.22 -38.17
CA PRO A 198 -34.59 13.04 -37.32
C PRO A 198 -35.78 12.59 -38.19
N PRO A 199 -36.58 11.59 -37.79
CA PRO A 199 -37.81 11.29 -38.50
C PRO A 199 -38.71 12.51 -38.42
N ALA A 200 -39.05 13.09 -39.58
CA ALA A 200 -39.84 14.32 -39.69
C ALA A 200 -41.29 14.07 -39.25
N TYR A 201 -41.52 14.09 -37.93
CA TYR A 201 -42.86 14.14 -37.37
C TYR A 201 -43.35 15.57 -37.39
N ASN A 202 -44.34 15.84 -38.26
CA ASN A 202 -45.17 17.02 -38.15
C ASN A 202 -45.79 17.02 -36.75
N THR A 203 -45.50 18.05 -35.95
CA THR A 203 -46.12 18.28 -34.65
C THR A 203 -47.57 18.76 -34.86
N THR A 204 -48.44 17.86 -35.29
CA THR A 204 -49.89 18.03 -35.12
C THR A 204 -50.19 17.97 -33.63
N SER A 205 -50.38 19.15 -33.06
CA SER A 205 -50.88 19.37 -31.71
C SER A 205 -52.17 18.59 -31.49
N THR A 206 -52.09 17.47 -30.76
CA THR A 206 -53.10 16.90 -29.84
C THR A 206 -52.56 15.60 -29.26
N ASP A 207 -51.80 15.66 -28.16
CA ASP A 207 -51.70 14.51 -27.26
C ASP A 207 -51.64 15.01 -25.81
N ILE A 208 -52.84 15.21 -25.25
CA ILE A 208 -53.08 15.86 -23.96
C ILE A 208 -53.02 14.80 -22.85
N ASN A 209 -51.85 14.18 -22.59
CA ASN A 209 -51.72 13.21 -21.49
C ASN A 209 -50.29 12.87 -21.00
N THR A 210 -49.40 13.86 -20.81
CA THR A 210 -48.02 13.60 -20.30
C THR A 210 -47.48 14.66 -19.32
N GLY A 211 -48.19 14.90 -18.20
CA GLY A 211 -47.76 15.85 -17.15
C GLY A 211 -46.38 15.59 -16.52
N TYR A 212 -45.73 14.45 -16.79
CA TYR A 212 -44.43 14.05 -16.24
C TYR A 212 -43.36 13.64 -17.28
N ARG A 213 -43.62 13.67 -18.61
CA ARG A 213 -42.64 13.13 -19.61
C ARG A 213 -41.74 14.15 -20.33
N ASN A 214 -42.08 15.44 -20.37
CA ASN A 214 -41.42 16.40 -21.28
C ASN A 214 -40.65 17.54 -20.58
N SER A 215 -40.08 17.32 -19.40
CA SER A 215 -39.30 18.35 -18.70
C SER A 215 -38.04 18.76 -19.47
N PHE A 216 -37.28 17.80 -20.00
CA PHE A 216 -36.07 18.06 -20.80
C PHE A 216 -36.39 18.58 -22.21
N GLY A 217 -37.52 18.17 -22.79
CA GLY A 217 -38.00 18.67 -24.09
C GLY A 217 -38.19 20.18 -24.13
N ARG A 218 -38.49 20.81 -22.99
CA ARG A 218 -38.69 22.25 -22.84
C ARG A 218 -37.41 23.08 -22.64
N LEU A 219 -36.25 22.45 -22.43
CA LEU A 219 -34.99 23.19 -22.34
C LEU A 219 -34.64 23.82 -23.69
N SER A 220 -34.09 25.05 -23.69
CA SER A 220 -33.46 25.61 -24.89
C SER A 220 -32.28 24.72 -25.31
N SER A 221 -31.89 24.76 -26.58
CA SER A 221 -30.72 23.97 -27.03
C SER A 221 -29.43 24.41 -26.33
N GLU A 222 -29.31 25.69 -25.98
CA GLU A 222 -28.22 26.23 -25.17
C GLU A 222 -28.15 25.54 -23.80
N LEU A 223 -29.24 25.53 -23.03
CA LEU A 223 -29.29 24.88 -21.70
C LEU A 223 -29.11 23.36 -21.80
N LEU A 224 -29.64 22.73 -22.86
CA LEU A 224 -29.45 21.30 -23.09
C LEU A 224 -27.98 20.96 -23.40
N TYR A 225 -27.31 21.76 -24.23
CA TYR A 225 -25.90 21.57 -24.57
C TYR A 225 -24.97 21.92 -23.41
N GLU A 226 -25.31 22.92 -22.60
CA GLU A 226 -24.59 23.23 -21.36
C GLU A 226 -24.63 22.04 -20.40
N VAL A 227 -25.82 21.48 -20.14
CA VAL A 227 -25.99 20.27 -19.31
C VAL A 227 -25.21 19.09 -19.88
N VAL A 228 -25.21 18.91 -21.20
CA VAL A 228 -24.49 17.81 -21.86
C VAL A 228 -22.97 18.03 -21.89
N SER A 229 -22.46 19.26 -21.79
CA SER A 229 -21.02 19.56 -21.76
C SER A 229 -20.29 18.92 -20.57
N TYR A 230 -21.03 18.67 -19.48
CA TYR A 230 -20.57 17.97 -18.27
C TYR A 230 -20.63 16.44 -18.35
N LEU A 231 -21.14 15.86 -19.43
CA LEU A 231 -21.30 14.41 -19.58
C LEU A 231 -20.19 13.80 -20.42
N SER A 232 -19.75 12.60 -20.04
CA SER A 232 -18.96 11.73 -20.92
C SER A 232 -19.82 11.15 -22.06
N VAL A 233 -19.20 10.75 -23.16
CA VAL A 233 -19.92 10.07 -24.27
C VAL A 233 -20.73 8.84 -23.83
N PRO A 234 -20.26 7.95 -22.93
CA PRO A 234 -21.08 6.86 -22.39
C PRO A 234 -22.33 7.33 -21.62
N GLU A 235 -22.21 8.36 -20.79
CA GLU A 235 -23.36 8.94 -20.07
C GLU A 235 -24.35 9.61 -21.02
N LEU A 236 -23.84 10.28 -22.06
CA LEU A 236 -24.66 10.86 -23.12
C LEU A 236 -25.41 9.78 -23.92
N LEU A 237 -24.78 8.64 -24.23
CA LEU A 237 -25.46 7.48 -24.81
C LEU A 237 -26.55 6.95 -23.87
N GLY A 238 -26.27 6.84 -22.58
CA GLY A 238 -27.26 6.49 -21.56
C GLY A 238 -28.45 7.47 -21.53
N LEU A 239 -28.18 8.77 -21.55
CA LEU A 239 -29.18 9.84 -21.58
C LEU A 239 -30.07 9.75 -22.83
N ARG A 240 -29.48 9.50 -24.02
CA ARG A 240 -30.24 9.28 -25.27
C ARG A 240 -31.18 8.07 -25.19
N CYS A 241 -30.82 7.03 -24.44
CA CYS A 241 -31.69 5.88 -24.21
C CYS A 241 -32.88 6.15 -23.26
N THR A 242 -32.87 7.27 -22.50
CA THR A 242 -33.98 7.60 -21.58
C THR A 242 -35.24 8.15 -22.26
N SER A 243 -35.10 8.79 -23.42
CA SER A 243 -36.22 9.39 -24.16
C SER A 243 -35.93 9.55 -25.65
N GLN A 244 -36.91 9.24 -26.49
CA GLN A 244 -36.85 9.45 -27.94
C GLN A 244 -36.61 10.92 -28.30
N GLU A 245 -37.17 11.86 -27.53
CA GLU A 245 -37.00 13.31 -27.75
C GLU A 245 -35.55 13.74 -27.50
N LEU A 246 -34.92 13.22 -26.44
CA LEU A 246 -33.49 13.44 -26.17
C LEU A 246 -32.61 12.80 -27.25
N SER A 247 -32.95 11.58 -27.70
CA SER A 247 -32.21 10.91 -28.77
C SER A 247 -32.24 11.66 -30.11
N GLN A 248 -33.33 12.39 -30.38
CA GLN A 248 -33.50 13.26 -31.56
C GLN A 248 -32.83 14.63 -31.42
N ARG A 249 -32.73 15.19 -30.20
CA ARG A 249 -32.08 16.49 -29.95
C ARG A 249 -30.56 16.38 -29.77
N LEU A 250 -30.05 15.20 -29.37
CA LEU A 250 -28.65 14.93 -29.08
C LEU A 250 -28.00 14.11 -30.20
N VAL A 251 -28.02 14.68 -31.41
CA VAL A 251 -27.33 14.14 -32.59
C VAL A 251 -25.85 14.48 -32.48
N PHE A 252 -24.96 13.49 -32.59
CA PHE A 252 -23.52 13.66 -32.31
C PHE A 252 -22.87 14.71 -33.23
N SER A 253 -23.17 14.67 -34.53
CA SER A 253 -22.69 15.65 -35.51
C SER A 253 -23.20 17.08 -35.30
N SER A 254 -24.20 17.27 -34.41
CA SER A 254 -24.79 18.57 -34.07
C SER A 254 -24.44 19.06 -32.66
N LEU A 255 -23.63 18.32 -31.90
CA LEU A 255 -23.14 18.78 -30.59
C LEU A 255 -22.07 19.87 -30.77
N PRO A 256 -21.99 20.85 -29.86
CA PRO A 256 -21.05 21.95 -29.99
C PRO A 256 -19.60 21.47 -29.86
N GLN A 257 -18.68 22.18 -30.49
CA GLN A 257 -17.24 21.91 -30.39
C GLN A 257 -16.71 22.00 -28.94
N SER A 258 -17.38 22.73 -28.04
CA SER A 258 -17.06 22.74 -26.60
C SER A 258 -17.31 21.39 -25.91
N PHE A 259 -18.35 20.64 -26.29
CA PHE A 259 -18.59 19.28 -25.78
C PHE A 259 -17.52 18.32 -26.26
N TRP A 260 -17.09 18.44 -27.52
CA TRP A 260 -16.04 17.57 -28.06
C TRP A 260 -14.66 17.94 -27.50
N LYS A 261 -14.35 19.23 -27.31
CA LYS A 261 -13.18 19.72 -26.57
C LYS A 261 -13.13 19.15 -25.14
N SER A 262 -14.26 19.09 -24.43
CA SER A 262 -14.27 18.56 -23.06
C SER A 262 -13.89 17.08 -22.98
N GLN A 263 -14.10 16.27 -24.04
CA GLN A 263 -13.72 14.85 -24.03
C GLN A 263 -12.20 14.59 -23.97
N PHE A 264 -11.38 15.62 -24.20
CA PHE A 264 -9.91 15.60 -24.08
C PHE A 264 -9.39 16.27 -22.80
N ALA A 265 -10.27 16.86 -21.98
CA ALA A 265 -9.89 17.44 -20.70
C ALA A 265 -9.58 16.34 -19.67
N ARG A 266 -8.72 16.64 -18.68
CA ARG A 266 -8.30 15.70 -17.61
C ARG A 266 -9.48 14.91 -17.03
N GLY A 267 -9.33 13.58 -16.96
CA GLY A 267 -10.34 12.65 -16.47
C GLY A 267 -11.39 12.23 -17.51
N SER A 268 -11.33 12.77 -18.73
CA SER A 268 -12.26 12.43 -19.82
C SER A 268 -11.72 11.32 -20.73
N SER A 269 -12.60 10.74 -21.54
CA SER A 269 -12.31 9.49 -22.28
C SER A 269 -11.12 9.52 -23.25
N MET A 270 -10.67 10.69 -23.68
CA MET A 270 -9.54 10.90 -24.60
C MET A 270 -8.41 11.74 -24.00
N ASP A 271 -8.35 11.88 -22.67
CA ASP A 271 -7.36 12.74 -21.99
C ASP A 271 -5.89 12.29 -22.15
N PHE A 272 -5.67 11.06 -22.63
CA PHE A 272 -4.34 10.50 -22.96
C PHE A 272 -3.66 11.14 -24.18
N LEU A 273 -4.37 11.93 -25.00
CA LEU A 273 -3.76 12.61 -26.16
C LEU A 273 -3.01 13.90 -25.81
N PHE A 274 -3.37 14.56 -24.70
CA PHE A 274 -2.83 15.87 -24.28
C PHE A 274 -2.82 16.97 -25.38
N PRO A 275 -3.91 17.19 -26.14
CA PRO A 275 -3.95 18.28 -27.13
C PRO A 275 -3.95 19.64 -26.43
N ASP A 276 -3.36 20.67 -27.07
CA ASP A 276 -3.55 22.06 -26.65
C ASP A 276 -5.02 22.44 -26.79
N LEU A 277 -5.69 22.53 -25.64
CA LEU A 277 -7.11 22.86 -25.53
C LEU A 277 -7.40 24.28 -26.02
N GLU A 278 -6.46 25.22 -25.98
CA GLU A 278 -6.66 26.60 -26.43
C GLU A 278 -6.54 26.76 -27.96
N GLN A 279 -6.05 25.73 -28.66
CA GLN A 279 -6.02 25.70 -30.10
C GLN A 279 -7.42 25.52 -30.72
N SER A 280 -7.70 26.27 -31.79
CA SER A 280 -8.90 26.06 -32.61
C SER A 280 -8.74 24.81 -33.49
N ARG A 281 -9.51 23.75 -33.20
CA ARG A 281 -9.52 22.46 -33.92
C ARG A 281 -10.95 21.97 -34.20
N ASP A 282 -11.09 21.00 -35.10
CA ASP A 282 -12.35 20.23 -35.21
C ASP A 282 -12.29 19.05 -34.22
N TRP A 283 -12.65 19.35 -32.97
CA TRP A 283 -12.64 18.38 -31.87
C TRP A 283 -13.54 17.17 -32.13
N PHE A 284 -14.61 17.33 -32.90
CA PHE A 284 -15.47 16.21 -33.30
C PHE A 284 -14.75 15.26 -34.27
N ARG A 285 -14.06 15.80 -35.28
CA ARG A 285 -13.23 14.98 -36.18
C ARG A 285 -12.08 14.33 -35.42
N LEU A 286 -11.35 15.06 -34.57
CA LEU A 286 -10.29 14.49 -33.75
C LEU A 286 -10.78 13.30 -32.90
N TYR A 287 -11.94 13.46 -32.23
CA TYR A 287 -12.55 12.40 -31.42
C TYR A 287 -12.89 11.17 -32.28
N ARG A 288 -13.52 11.37 -33.44
CA ARG A 288 -13.90 10.27 -34.34
C ARG A 288 -12.70 9.58 -35.00
N GLY A 289 -11.66 10.32 -35.37
CA GLY A 289 -10.42 9.77 -35.91
C GLY A 289 -9.70 8.88 -34.89
N THR A 290 -9.48 9.41 -33.68
CA THR A 290 -8.90 8.66 -32.55
C THR A 290 -9.71 7.40 -32.26
N LEU A 291 -11.04 7.52 -32.14
CA LEU A 291 -11.90 6.37 -31.87
C LEU A 291 -11.88 5.34 -33.01
N SER A 292 -11.78 5.77 -34.27
CA SER A 292 -11.70 4.87 -35.42
C SER A 292 -10.44 4.01 -35.40
N ILE A 293 -9.28 4.57 -35.04
CA ILE A 293 -8.03 3.81 -34.90
C ILE A 293 -8.10 2.89 -33.69
N LEU A 294 -8.58 3.36 -32.53
CA LEU A 294 -8.75 2.53 -31.34
C LEU A 294 -9.69 1.31 -31.58
N GLN A 295 -10.71 1.47 -32.43
CA GLN A 295 -11.69 0.42 -32.78
C GLN A 295 -11.26 -0.47 -33.96
N ALA A 296 -10.11 -0.22 -34.58
CA ALA A 296 -9.55 -1.09 -35.60
C ALA A 296 -9.30 -2.51 -35.05
N LYS A 297 -9.11 -3.48 -35.94
CA LYS A 297 -8.78 -4.87 -35.58
C LYS A 297 -7.52 -5.38 -36.27
N ASP A 298 -6.72 -4.45 -36.79
CA ASP A 298 -5.54 -4.73 -37.59
C ASP A 298 -4.26 -4.83 -36.75
N GLN A 299 -4.26 -4.39 -35.48
CA GLN A 299 -3.06 -4.29 -34.64
C GLN A 299 -1.98 -3.41 -35.30
N SER A 300 -2.41 -2.38 -36.04
CA SER A 300 -1.52 -1.38 -36.63
C SER A 300 -0.63 -0.71 -35.55
N PRO A 301 0.61 -0.31 -35.89
CA PRO A 301 1.48 0.43 -34.97
C PRO A 301 0.77 1.65 -34.38
N GLU A 302 0.05 2.43 -35.20
CA GLU A 302 -0.74 3.57 -34.73
C GLU A 302 -1.78 3.20 -33.66
N GLN A 303 -2.48 2.06 -33.83
CA GLN A 303 -3.43 1.55 -32.83
C GLN A 303 -2.72 1.14 -31.54
N LEU A 304 -1.61 0.40 -31.65
CA LEU A 304 -0.86 -0.10 -30.50
C LEU A 304 -0.21 1.04 -29.71
N SER A 305 0.36 2.05 -30.37
CA SER A 305 0.87 3.28 -29.74
C SER A 305 -0.22 4.00 -28.97
N LEU A 306 -1.40 4.24 -29.57
CA LEU A 306 -2.52 4.90 -28.88
C LEU A 306 -3.03 4.11 -27.67
N LEU A 307 -3.11 2.77 -27.78
CA LEU A 307 -3.49 1.89 -26.67
C LEU A 307 -2.41 1.86 -25.56
N ASN A 308 -1.12 1.88 -25.92
CA ASN A 308 -0.01 1.95 -24.97
C ASN A 308 0.00 3.30 -24.23
N ARG A 309 -0.12 4.41 -24.99
CA ARG A 309 -0.26 5.78 -24.45
C ARG A 309 -1.41 5.87 -23.46
N LYS A 310 -2.57 5.29 -23.80
CA LYS A 310 -3.71 5.22 -22.88
C LYS A 310 -3.43 4.41 -21.61
N ARG A 311 -2.81 3.22 -21.71
CA ARG A 311 -2.42 2.43 -20.52
C ARG A 311 -1.50 3.24 -19.61
N ILE A 312 -0.47 3.87 -20.17
CA ILE A 312 0.53 4.62 -19.39
C ILE A 312 -0.10 5.88 -18.80
N ARG A 313 -0.95 6.61 -19.54
CA ARG A 313 -1.75 7.73 -19.00
C ARG A 313 -2.50 7.36 -17.72
N GLU A 314 -3.14 6.19 -17.67
CA GLU A 314 -3.89 5.71 -16.50
C GLU A 314 -2.96 5.43 -15.31
N LEU A 315 -1.78 4.86 -15.56
CA LEU A 315 -0.73 4.62 -14.54
C LEU A 315 -0.08 5.93 -14.04
N LEU A 316 0.02 6.94 -14.90
CA LEU A 316 0.60 8.24 -14.56
C LEU A 316 -0.32 9.11 -13.67
N GLU A 317 -1.65 8.92 -13.66
CA GLU A 317 -2.54 9.85 -12.93
C GLU A 317 -2.25 9.95 -11.42
N PRO A 318 -2.06 8.85 -10.66
CA PRO A 318 -1.77 8.94 -9.24
C PRO A 318 -0.43 9.64 -8.99
N ILE A 319 0.59 9.32 -9.80
CA ILE A 319 1.95 9.86 -9.69
C ILE A 319 1.93 11.37 -9.99
N ALA A 320 1.34 11.77 -11.12
CA ALA A 320 1.19 13.17 -11.52
C ALA A 320 0.39 13.99 -10.50
N SER A 321 -0.69 13.42 -9.94
CA SER A 321 -1.48 14.08 -8.89
C SER A 321 -0.68 14.33 -7.61
N VAL A 322 0.25 13.43 -7.26
CA VAL A 322 1.18 13.66 -6.15
C VAL A 322 2.22 14.72 -6.51
N VAL A 323 2.77 14.74 -7.73
CA VAL A 323 3.68 15.80 -8.20
C VAL A 323 3.03 17.18 -8.10
N GLU A 324 1.79 17.33 -8.61
CA GLU A 324 1.00 18.56 -8.53
C GLU A 324 0.86 19.04 -7.08
N ALA A 325 0.43 18.16 -6.17
CA ALA A 325 0.27 18.48 -4.75
C ALA A 325 1.60 18.71 -4.01
N ASP A 326 2.68 18.07 -4.45
CA ASP A 326 4.02 18.15 -3.85
C ASP A 326 4.79 19.40 -4.28
N SER A 327 4.47 19.97 -5.44
CA SER A 327 5.12 21.16 -6.01
C SER A 327 4.99 22.43 -5.16
N GLY A 328 3.83 22.64 -4.52
CA GLY A 328 3.50 23.84 -3.76
C GLY A 328 3.50 23.68 -2.24
N ARG A 329 3.79 22.50 -1.70
CA ARG A 329 3.70 22.21 -0.26
C ARG A 329 5.04 22.28 0.47
N SER A 330 4.97 22.42 1.79
CA SER A 330 6.13 22.16 2.66
C SER A 330 6.51 20.67 2.64
N LYS A 331 7.80 20.38 2.43
CA LYS A 331 8.37 19.03 2.53
C LYS A 331 8.50 18.55 3.99
N GLU A 332 8.27 19.42 4.97
CA GLU A 332 8.29 19.10 6.39
C GLU A 332 6.90 18.71 6.92
N PRO A 333 6.75 17.55 7.60
CA PRO A 333 5.49 17.12 8.17
C PRO A 333 5.11 17.99 9.38
N ARG A 334 3.82 18.28 9.53
CA ARG A 334 3.26 19.12 10.60
C ARG A 334 3.40 18.43 11.96
N GLY A 335 3.34 19.24 13.01
CA GLY A 335 3.54 18.82 14.40
C GLY A 335 4.94 19.17 14.92
N ARG A 336 5.16 18.96 16.22
CA ARG A 336 6.43 19.23 16.89
C ARG A 336 7.39 18.06 16.66
N ARG A 337 8.67 18.33 16.39
CA ARG A 337 9.67 17.29 16.09
C ARG A 337 9.91 16.41 17.32
N ALA A 338 9.98 15.10 17.12
CA ALA A 338 10.25 14.12 18.18
C ALA A 338 11.28 13.08 17.73
N ASN A 339 11.82 12.36 18.70
CA ASN A 339 12.57 11.12 18.49
C ASN A 339 11.78 9.95 19.07
N CYS A 340 11.88 8.78 18.45
CA CYS A 340 11.25 7.55 18.94
C CYS A 340 12.12 6.34 18.62
N MET A 341 12.19 5.40 19.56
CA MET A 341 12.90 4.13 19.43
C MET A 341 12.17 3.05 20.22
N GLU A 342 11.97 1.87 19.63
CA GLU A 342 11.57 0.66 20.37
C GLU A 342 12.85 -0.07 20.80
N LEU A 343 13.01 -0.34 22.10
CA LEU A 343 14.17 -1.08 22.63
C LEU A 343 13.93 -2.59 22.69
N ARG A 344 12.67 -2.95 22.94
CA ARG A 344 12.09 -4.31 23.03
C ARG A 344 10.60 -4.18 22.73
N PRO A 345 9.89 -5.26 22.39
CA PRO A 345 8.44 -5.22 22.22
C PRO A 345 7.72 -4.40 23.29
N GLY A 346 7.03 -3.32 22.87
CA GLY A 346 6.29 -2.41 23.75
C GLY A 346 7.12 -1.43 24.60
N GLN A 347 8.46 -1.52 24.59
CA GLN A 347 9.37 -0.64 25.33
C GLN A 347 9.78 0.57 24.49
N TRP A 348 8.88 1.55 24.41
CA TRP A 348 9.03 2.76 23.62
C TRP A 348 9.75 3.87 24.40
N PHE A 349 10.83 4.40 23.82
CA PHE A 349 11.46 5.65 24.23
C PHE A 349 11.01 6.77 23.29
N VAL A 350 10.28 7.77 23.80
CA VAL A 350 9.82 8.93 23.02
C VAL A 350 10.32 10.22 23.67
N SER A 351 10.90 11.13 22.89
CA SER A 351 11.38 12.43 23.39
C SER A 351 11.14 13.61 22.44
N GLU A 352 10.99 14.80 23.02
CA GLU A 352 10.98 16.10 22.35
C GLU A 352 12.10 16.95 22.97
N GLY A 353 13.25 17.00 22.32
CA GLY A 353 14.46 17.58 22.92
C GLY A 353 14.85 16.84 24.20
N LEU A 354 14.85 17.55 25.33
CA LEU A 354 15.13 16.98 26.66
C LEU A 354 13.89 16.40 27.37
N ASN A 355 12.68 16.67 26.85
CA ASN A 355 11.45 16.19 27.47
C ASN A 355 11.15 14.76 27.01
N GLN A 356 11.04 13.83 27.96
CA GLN A 356 10.55 12.47 27.69
C GLN A 356 9.01 12.45 27.70
N TRP A 357 8.42 11.55 26.92
CA TRP A 357 6.98 11.31 26.88
C TRP A 357 6.67 9.87 27.26
N ARG A 358 5.56 9.64 27.99
CA ARG A 358 5.03 8.30 28.17
C ARG A 358 4.24 7.92 26.92
N ALA A 359 4.59 6.81 26.31
CA ALA A 359 3.79 6.18 25.27
C ALA A 359 2.78 5.23 25.90
N GLU A 360 1.54 5.27 25.44
CA GLU A 360 0.47 4.36 25.90
C GLU A 360 0.33 3.17 24.96
N ASN A 361 0.34 3.41 23.65
CA ASN A 361 0.76 2.42 22.65
C ASN A 361 1.21 3.12 21.37
N ILE A 362 2.07 2.47 20.57
CA ILE A 362 2.52 2.92 19.25
C ILE A 362 2.48 1.72 18.30
N TYR A 363 1.84 1.88 17.14
CA TYR A 363 1.90 0.96 16.02
C TYR A 363 2.75 1.55 14.90
N THR A 364 3.44 0.69 14.15
CA THR A 364 4.30 1.08 13.04
C THR A 364 4.25 0.04 11.94
N GLY A 365 4.19 0.47 10.67
CA GLY A 365 4.35 -0.39 9.49
C GLY A 365 5.82 -0.70 9.16
N TYR A 366 6.75 0.07 9.74
CA TYR A 366 8.18 -0.02 9.45
C TYR A 366 8.76 -1.42 9.71
N LEU A 367 9.36 -2.00 8.67
CA LEU A 367 10.03 -3.31 8.75
C LEU A 367 11.54 -3.20 9.01
N THR A 368 12.23 -2.23 8.38
CA THR A 368 13.62 -2.35 7.86
C THR A 368 14.50 -3.49 8.42
N LEU A 369 15.58 -3.25 9.18
CA LEU A 369 16.12 -1.98 9.70
C LEU A 369 17.01 -1.20 8.71
N GLU A 370 17.41 -1.84 7.62
CA GLU A 370 18.42 -1.41 6.64
C GLU A 370 18.15 -0.03 5.99
N THR A 371 19.23 0.61 5.53
CA THR A 371 19.22 1.96 4.93
C THR A 371 19.36 1.97 3.40
N GLU A 372 19.80 0.86 2.81
CA GLU A 372 20.30 0.78 1.43
C GLU A 372 19.19 0.67 0.37
N TYR A 373 18.16 -0.14 0.65
CA TYR A 373 17.04 -0.38 -0.25
C TYR A 373 15.80 -0.79 0.57
N LEU A 374 14.62 -0.71 -0.05
CA LEU A 374 13.35 -1.03 0.59
C LEU A 374 12.70 -2.24 -0.10
N PRO A 375 13.10 -3.49 0.19
CA PRO A 375 12.46 -4.65 -0.44
C PRO A 375 10.98 -4.74 -0.07
N HIS A 376 10.66 -4.43 1.19
CA HIS A 376 9.32 -4.48 1.77
C HIS A 376 9.14 -3.36 2.80
N GLY A 377 7.89 -2.90 3.00
CA GLY A 377 7.55 -1.99 4.10
C GLY A 377 7.64 -0.50 3.76
N CYS A 378 8.23 0.29 4.65
CA CYS A 378 8.45 1.72 4.48
C CYS A 378 9.78 2.17 5.11
N HIS A 379 10.27 3.36 4.77
CA HIS A 379 11.48 3.94 5.37
C HIS A 379 11.28 4.49 6.79
N VAL A 380 12.40 4.82 7.45
CA VAL A 380 12.47 5.33 8.83
C VAL A 380 11.55 6.56 8.99
N PRO A 381 10.62 6.57 9.96
CA PRO A 381 9.68 7.67 10.09
C PRO A 381 10.31 8.95 10.66
N ARG A 382 9.99 10.11 10.07
CA ARG A 382 10.15 11.41 10.71
C ARG A 382 9.05 11.61 11.75
N TYR A 383 9.39 11.51 13.03
CA TYR A 383 8.41 11.56 14.11
C TYR A 383 7.92 12.97 14.44
N ARG A 384 6.61 13.09 14.70
CA ARG A 384 5.89 14.34 14.99
C ARG A 384 4.86 14.13 16.10
N ILE A 385 4.73 15.15 16.96
CA ILE A 385 3.78 15.19 18.08
C ILE A 385 2.80 16.35 17.86
N GLY A 386 1.50 16.07 17.93
CA GLY A 386 0.42 17.06 17.87
C GLY A 386 -0.50 16.96 19.08
N ALA A 387 -1.00 18.09 19.58
CA ALA A 387 -2.01 18.08 20.65
C ALA A 387 -3.30 17.39 20.17
N PHE A 388 -3.90 16.59 21.05
CA PHE A 388 -5.14 15.86 20.77
C PHE A 388 -6.14 16.02 21.93
N PRO A 389 -7.37 16.50 21.69
CA PRO A 389 -8.38 16.68 22.72
C PRO A 389 -8.88 15.34 23.25
N GLN A 390 -9.00 15.20 24.57
CA GLN A 390 -9.74 14.07 25.17
C GLN A 390 -11.26 14.21 24.94
N SER A 391 -11.77 15.44 24.82
CA SER A 391 -13.18 15.72 24.56
C SER A 391 -13.38 17.01 23.77
N MET A 392 -14.49 17.10 23.03
CA MET A 392 -14.88 18.27 22.24
C MET A 392 -16.21 18.83 22.76
N PRO A 393 -16.21 19.71 23.79
CA PRO A 393 -17.44 20.19 24.44
C PRO A 393 -18.44 20.85 23.50
N ARG A 394 -17.95 21.54 22.46
CA ARG A 394 -18.77 22.21 21.43
C ARG A 394 -18.92 21.39 20.14
N GLY A 395 -18.32 20.20 20.07
CA GLY A 395 -18.15 19.45 18.83
C GLY A 395 -17.14 20.15 17.90
N GLY A 396 -17.07 19.72 16.64
CA GLY A 396 -16.21 20.35 15.66
C GLY A 396 -15.95 19.49 14.43
N GLU A 397 -14.81 19.73 13.81
CA GLU A 397 -14.35 19.02 12.62
C GLU A 397 -12.93 18.50 12.81
N MET A 398 -12.69 17.32 12.28
CA MET A 398 -11.37 16.69 12.22
C MET A 398 -11.08 16.30 10.77
N LYS A 399 -9.92 16.71 10.25
CA LYS A 399 -9.55 16.59 8.85
C LYS A 399 -8.45 15.55 8.67
N MET A 400 -8.80 14.45 8.01
CA MET A 400 -7.87 13.41 7.58
C MET A 400 -7.38 13.75 6.18
N SER A 401 -6.08 13.94 6.01
CA SER A 401 -5.47 14.04 4.68
C SER A 401 -5.07 12.64 4.20
N THR A 402 -5.27 12.37 2.92
CA THR A 402 -4.85 11.13 2.27
C THR A 402 -3.88 11.42 1.13
N VAL A 403 -3.14 10.39 0.73
CA VAL A 403 -2.30 10.37 -0.48
C VAL A 403 -2.55 9.06 -1.22
N GLN A 404 -2.69 9.13 -2.53
CA GLN A 404 -2.76 7.96 -3.40
C GLN A 404 -1.39 7.73 -4.02
N LEU A 405 -0.79 6.57 -3.76
CA LEU A 405 0.48 6.13 -4.34
C LEU A 405 0.16 4.90 -5.20
N GLY A 406 0.16 5.08 -6.52
CA GLY A 406 -0.32 4.06 -7.46
C GLY A 406 -1.79 3.70 -7.23
N ALA A 407 -2.07 2.42 -6.98
CA ALA A 407 -3.41 1.93 -6.68
C ALA A 407 -3.81 2.00 -5.19
N ARG A 408 -2.90 2.41 -4.29
CA ARG A 408 -3.13 2.37 -2.84
C ARG A 408 -3.36 3.76 -2.26
N VAL A 409 -4.32 3.88 -1.36
CA VAL A 409 -4.59 5.11 -0.59
C VAL A 409 -4.05 4.96 0.83
N PHE A 410 -3.27 5.94 1.27
CA PHE A 410 -2.69 6.03 2.61
C PHE A 410 -3.16 7.29 3.33
N ILE A 411 -3.17 7.25 4.67
CA ILE A 411 -3.35 8.44 5.50
C ILE A 411 -2.05 9.23 5.50
N SER A 412 -2.10 10.50 5.07
CA SER A 412 -0.92 11.38 4.99
C SER A 412 -0.79 12.33 6.19
N GLY A 413 -1.90 12.67 6.85
CA GLY A 413 -1.86 13.46 8.08
C GLY A 413 -3.21 13.65 8.74
N ILE A 414 -3.15 14.03 10.02
CA ILE A 414 -4.29 14.15 10.92
C ILE A 414 -4.31 15.59 11.44
N SER A 415 -5.43 16.30 11.30
CA SER A 415 -5.54 17.70 11.68
C SER A 415 -6.83 17.97 12.45
N LEU A 416 -6.70 18.53 13.65
CA LEU A 416 -7.79 19.04 14.48
C LEU A 416 -7.57 20.55 14.71
N GLN A 417 -8.51 21.20 15.39
CA GLN A 417 -8.41 22.63 15.71
C GLN A 417 -7.23 22.95 16.67
N GLU A 418 -6.82 21.99 17.49
CA GLU A 418 -5.82 22.15 18.56
C GLU A 418 -4.41 21.73 18.14
N GLY A 419 -4.28 20.96 17.05
CA GLY A 419 -3.01 20.39 16.61
C GLY A 419 -3.13 19.59 15.33
N ALA A 420 -1.99 19.35 14.68
CA ALA A 420 -1.89 18.51 13.49
C ALA A 420 -0.58 17.71 13.49
N VAL A 421 -0.61 16.53 12.86
CA VAL A 421 0.56 15.69 12.58
C VAL A 421 0.57 15.25 11.12
N GLY A 422 1.77 15.09 10.56
CA GLY A 422 1.94 14.66 9.17
C GLY A 422 1.58 15.72 8.13
N TYR A 423 1.37 15.29 6.89
CA TYR A 423 1.14 16.17 5.75
C TYR A 423 -0.32 16.62 5.65
N GLY A 424 -0.58 17.68 4.91
CA GLY A 424 -1.93 18.24 4.75
C GLY A 424 -2.29 18.35 3.28
N GLY A 425 -3.48 17.88 2.91
CA GLY A 425 -4.08 18.10 1.59
C GLY A 425 -3.17 17.70 0.42
N LEU A 426 -2.75 16.43 0.37
CA LEU A 426 -2.03 15.87 -0.79
C LEU A 426 -3.03 15.60 -1.93
N THR A 427 -3.49 14.36 -2.09
CA THR A 427 -4.46 14.02 -3.15
C THR A 427 -5.90 13.91 -2.64
N GLY A 428 -6.12 13.84 -1.32
CA GLY A 428 -7.45 13.76 -0.74
C GLY A 428 -7.55 14.37 0.66
N LEU A 429 -8.78 14.76 1.02
CA LEU A 429 -9.13 15.35 2.31
C LEU A 429 -10.53 14.92 2.72
N VAL A 430 -10.64 14.16 3.81
CA VAL A 430 -11.92 13.73 4.40
C VAL A 430 -12.15 14.47 5.71
N THR A 431 -13.36 15.00 5.91
CA THR A 431 -13.72 15.76 7.11
C THR A 431 -14.71 14.96 7.96
N ILE A 432 -14.25 14.49 9.11
CA ILE A 432 -15.06 13.81 10.13
C ILE A 432 -15.74 14.89 10.99
N LYS A 433 -17.07 14.83 11.09
CA LYS A 433 -17.85 15.68 12.01
C LYS A 433 -17.80 15.08 13.41
N VAL A 434 -17.35 15.85 14.40
CA VAL A 434 -17.26 15.42 15.80
C VAL A 434 -18.50 15.93 16.56
N PRO A 435 -19.32 15.06 17.17
CA PRO A 435 -20.52 15.47 17.89
C PRO A 435 -20.22 16.42 19.07
N PRO A 436 -21.14 17.34 19.42
CA PRO A 436 -21.04 18.11 20.66
C PRO A 436 -20.96 17.22 21.89
N ARG A 437 -20.03 17.54 22.80
CA ARG A 437 -19.76 16.78 24.04
C ARG A 437 -19.20 15.38 23.81
N ALA A 438 -18.73 15.05 22.61
CA ALA A 438 -18.01 13.80 22.35
C ALA A 438 -16.74 13.72 23.22
N THR A 439 -16.56 12.59 23.91
CA THR A 439 -15.27 12.15 24.47
C THR A 439 -14.65 11.18 23.49
N PHE A 440 -13.34 11.24 23.25
CA PHE A 440 -12.67 10.23 22.43
C PHE A 440 -12.27 9.05 23.32
N ASN A 441 -12.63 7.83 22.90
CA ASN A 441 -12.41 6.62 23.69
C ASN A 441 -11.27 5.76 23.10
N GLN A 442 -11.30 5.53 21.79
CA GLN A 442 -10.25 4.78 21.08
C GLN A 442 -10.15 5.21 19.62
N ILE A 443 -8.99 4.95 19.02
CA ILE A 443 -8.71 5.11 17.59
C ILE A 443 -8.46 3.70 17.04
N GLU A 444 -9.27 3.27 16.10
CA GLU A 444 -8.97 2.08 15.30
C GLU A 444 -8.10 2.47 14.11
N VAL A 445 -7.13 1.61 13.82
CA VAL A 445 -6.16 1.80 12.72
C VAL A 445 -6.08 0.55 11.87
N ALA A 446 -5.82 0.77 10.58
CA ALA A 446 -5.64 -0.26 9.57
C ALA A 446 -4.31 0.03 8.84
N PHE A 447 -3.33 -0.83 9.09
CA PHE A 447 -1.98 -0.79 8.52
C PHE A 447 -1.80 -1.84 7.44
N CYS A 448 -0.92 -1.58 6.49
CA CYS A 448 -0.12 -2.62 5.84
C CYS A 448 1.38 -2.34 6.17
N PRO A 449 2.35 -3.17 5.75
CA PRO A 449 3.77 -2.88 5.98
C PRO A 449 4.21 -1.52 5.42
N GLU A 450 3.54 -1.02 4.39
CA GLU A 450 3.86 0.27 3.76
C GLU A 450 3.36 1.48 4.57
N GLY A 451 2.50 1.28 5.56
CA GLY A 451 2.02 2.34 6.46
C GLY A 451 0.52 2.30 6.74
N LEU A 452 0.01 3.40 7.29
CA LEU A 452 -1.38 3.57 7.70
C LEU A 452 -2.27 3.77 6.47
N ARG A 453 -3.10 2.78 6.14
CA ARG A 453 -4.06 2.83 5.02
C ARG A 453 -5.43 3.35 5.45
N GLY A 454 -5.86 3.01 6.66
CA GLY A 454 -7.18 3.39 7.19
C GLY A 454 -7.17 3.83 8.66
N ILE A 455 -8.09 4.72 9.03
CA ILE A 455 -8.28 5.19 10.42
C ILE A 455 -9.77 5.44 10.73
N ARG A 456 -10.19 5.12 11.97
CA ARG A 456 -11.55 5.30 12.49
C ARG A 456 -11.53 5.73 13.96
N PHE A 457 -12.47 6.57 14.37
CA PHE A 457 -12.53 7.11 15.74
C PHE A 457 -13.82 6.68 16.44
N HIS A 458 -13.69 6.33 17.73
CA HIS A 458 -14.84 6.01 18.58
C HIS A 458 -15.01 7.07 19.65
N PHE A 459 -16.24 7.53 19.78
CA PHE A 459 -16.67 8.53 20.73
C PHE A 459 -17.52 7.89 21.85
N GLY A 460 -17.59 8.56 23.00
CA GLY A 460 -18.47 8.16 24.10
C GLY A 460 -19.94 7.99 23.66
N GLY A 461 -20.63 7.02 24.26
CA GLY A 461 -22.01 6.68 23.89
C GLY A 461 -22.14 5.84 22.61
N ASN A 462 -21.19 4.95 22.35
CA ASN A 462 -21.15 4.02 21.21
C ASN A 462 -21.30 4.69 19.82
N THR A 463 -20.86 5.94 19.69
CA THR A 463 -20.86 6.65 18.40
C THR A 463 -19.51 6.45 17.74
N THR A 464 -19.49 6.07 16.47
CA THR A 464 -18.26 5.83 15.70
C THR A 464 -18.23 6.69 14.44
N SER A 465 -17.06 7.14 14.01
CA SER A 465 -16.91 7.65 12.64
C SER A 465 -16.98 6.50 11.64
N ASP A 466 -17.22 6.83 10.37
CA ASP A 466 -16.86 5.92 9.27
C ASP A 466 -15.33 5.72 9.23
N TRP A 467 -14.89 4.68 8.52
CA TRP A 467 -13.49 4.53 8.16
C TRP A 467 -13.09 5.60 7.15
N VAL A 468 -11.93 6.21 7.35
CA VAL A 468 -11.27 7.04 6.34
C VAL A 468 -10.06 6.30 5.79
N GLY A 469 -9.87 6.37 4.48
CA GLY A 469 -8.80 5.68 3.77
C GLY A 469 -9.30 4.37 3.17
N ASP A 470 -8.38 3.41 3.02
CA ASP A 470 -8.67 2.09 2.46
C ASP A 470 -8.36 1.00 3.50
N THR A 471 -9.28 0.05 3.64
CA THR A 471 -9.19 -1.09 4.56
C THR A 471 -9.41 -2.42 3.85
N LEU A 472 -9.59 -2.43 2.52
CA LEU A 472 -9.99 -3.61 1.76
C LEU A 472 -8.78 -4.19 1.00
N ASP A 473 -7.80 -4.67 1.76
CA ASP A 473 -6.62 -5.36 1.25
C ASP A 473 -6.37 -6.63 2.09
N LYS A 474 -5.84 -7.68 1.47
CA LYS A 474 -5.61 -8.99 2.11
C LYS A 474 -4.43 -8.98 3.08
N ASP A 475 -3.51 -8.05 2.90
CA ASP A 475 -2.28 -7.90 3.69
C ASP A 475 -2.45 -6.82 4.79
N MET A 476 -3.70 -6.46 5.12
CA MET A 476 -4.03 -5.49 6.18
C MET A 476 -3.80 -6.05 7.58
N SER A 477 -3.56 -5.15 8.54
CA SER A 477 -3.51 -5.46 9.95
C SER A 477 -4.15 -4.36 10.80
N TYR A 478 -4.95 -4.76 11.79
CA TYR A 478 -5.83 -3.88 12.55
C TYR A 478 -5.36 -3.71 13.99
N GLY A 479 -5.47 -2.49 14.53
CA GLY A 479 -5.10 -2.16 15.91
C GLY A 479 -6.06 -1.17 16.56
N VAL A 480 -5.99 -1.05 17.89
CA VAL A 480 -6.83 -0.19 18.73
C VAL A 480 -5.96 0.63 19.68
N LEU A 481 -5.74 1.90 19.36
CA LEU A 481 -5.12 2.84 20.29
C LEU A 481 -6.16 3.35 21.27
N ARG A 482 -6.10 2.90 22.53
CA ARG A 482 -6.92 3.45 23.61
C ARG A 482 -6.49 4.89 23.91
N ILE A 483 -7.46 5.77 24.10
CA ILE A 483 -7.23 7.13 24.59
C ILE A 483 -7.43 7.08 26.10
N PRO A 484 -6.38 7.27 26.90
CA PRO A 484 -6.48 7.09 28.35
C PRO A 484 -7.26 8.25 28.99
N HIS A 485 -7.51 8.13 30.29
CA HIS A 485 -8.21 9.16 31.06
C HIS A 485 -7.23 9.93 31.94
N SER A 486 -6.84 11.13 31.53
CA SER A 486 -5.83 11.94 32.23
C SER A 486 -6.48 12.95 33.16
N PRO A 487 -6.02 13.09 34.42
CA PRO A 487 -6.41 14.20 35.30
C PRO A 487 -6.12 15.60 34.72
N CYS A 488 -5.15 15.73 33.80
CA CYS A 488 -4.82 17.00 33.15
C CYS A 488 -5.56 17.23 31.82
N GLY A 489 -6.32 16.24 31.32
CA GLY A 489 -7.15 16.32 30.12
C GLY A 489 -6.40 16.51 28.79
N LYS A 490 -5.07 16.43 28.78
CA LYS A 490 -4.22 16.71 27.61
C LYS A 490 -3.47 15.48 27.13
N TYR A 491 -3.85 15.03 25.94
CA TYR A 491 -3.16 13.97 25.20
C TYR A 491 -2.48 14.54 23.96
N HIS A 492 -1.58 13.75 23.41
CA HIS A 492 -0.98 14.02 22.12
C HIS A 492 -1.09 12.80 21.23
N ILE A 493 -1.36 13.05 19.96
CA ILE A 493 -1.19 12.08 18.91
C ILE A 493 0.26 12.12 18.43
N PHE A 494 0.87 10.94 18.37
CA PHE A 494 2.18 10.71 17.81
C PHE A 494 2.01 10.15 16.40
N ALA A 495 2.79 10.65 15.45
CA ALA A 495 2.86 10.07 14.11
C ALA A 495 4.31 10.05 13.61
N GLY A 496 4.73 8.94 13.02
CA GLY A 496 5.89 8.87 12.14
C GLY A 496 5.45 8.97 10.69
N THR A 497 6.20 9.68 9.84
CA THR A 497 5.91 9.80 8.41
C THR A 497 7.14 9.62 7.53
N ASP A 498 6.96 9.10 6.32
CA ASP A 498 7.99 9.16 5.26
C ASP A 498 7.94 10.53 4.53
N ALA A 499 8.10 10.57 3.20
CA ALA A 499 7.90 11.79 2.39
C ALA A 499 6.43 12.19 2.17
N HIS A 500 5.49 11.25 2.31
CA HIS A 500 4.11 11.38 1.83
C HIS A 500 3.03 10.84 2.80
N LYS A 501 3.30 9.74 3.52
CA LYS A 501 2.31 8.98 4.30
C LYS A 501 2.72 8.79 5.77
N ILE A 502 1.72 8.52 6.62
CA ILE A 502 1.92 8.08 8.01
C ILE A 502 2.36 6.62 8.00
N THR A 503 3.51 6.35 8.60
CA THR A 503 4.13 5.03 8.72
C THR A 503 4.15 4.50 10.16
N ALA A 504 3.95 5.37 11.15
CA ALA A 504 3.71 4.99 12.54
C ALA A 504 2.68 5.90 13.20
N ILE A 505 1.90 5.41 14.16
CA ILE A 505 0.88 6.18 14.89
C ILE A 505 0.75 5.68 16.33
N GLY A 506 0.56 6.60 17.28
CA GLY A 506 0.43 6.26 18.69
C GLY A 506 -0.23 7.34 19.54
N THR A 507 -0.51 7.02 20.79
CA THR A 507 -0.99 7.96 21.80
C THR A 507 0.07 8.14 22.89
N ILE A 508 0.34 9.40 23.24
CA ILE A 508 1.34 9.75 24.25
C ILE A 508 0.81 10.86 25.18
N HIS A 509 1.32 10.94 26.41
CA HIS A 509 1.05 12.04 27.32
C HIS A 509 2.27 12.47 28.13
N ASN A 510 2.16 13.67 28.70
CA ASN A 510 3.15 14.22 29.60
C ASN A 510 2.77 13.87 31.04
N GLU A 511 3.68 13.21 31.76
CA GLU A 511 3.57 13.01 33.19
C GLU A 511 4.56 13.90 33.93
N SER A 512 4.07 14.63 34.93
CA SER A 512 4.90 15.45 35.80
C SER A 512 5.77 14.57 36.69
N ARG A 513 7.02 14.34 36.27
CA ARG A 513 8.08 13.80 37.13
C ARG A 513 8.83 14.93 37.82
N GLU A 514 9.42 14.62 38.98
CA GLU A 514 10.47 15.45 39.56
C GLU A 514 11.64 15.54 38.57
N GLU A 515 12.18 16.74 38.38
CA GLU A 515 13.09 17.15 37.26
C GLU A 515 14.46 16.42 37.22
N ARG A 516 14.65 15.33 37.98
CA ARG A 516 15.94 14.64 38.17
C ARG A 516 15.94 13.15 37.79
N SER A 517 14.82 12.56 37.38
CA SER A 517 14.80 11.16 36.96
C SER A 517 15.16 10.98 35.47
N SER A 518 16.35 10.44 35.21
CA SER A 518 16.82 10.09 33.85
C SER A 518 16.30 8.73 33.34
N LYS A 519 15.61 7.94 34.18
CA LYS A 519 15.10 6.62 33.81
C LYS A 519 14.02 6.71 32.72
N PRO A 520 13.99 5.87 31.68
CA PRO A 520 12.86 5.80 30.75
C PRO A 520 11.49 5.59 31.42
N PHE A 521 10.41 6.12 30.84
CA PHE A 521 9.03 5.93 31.35
C PHE A 521 8.57 4.47 31.37
N TRP A 522 8.98 3.65 30.38
CA TRP A 522 8.56 2.25 30.27
C TRP A 522 9.04 1.34 31.42
N LEU A 523 9.99 1.80 32.24
CA LEU A 523 10.41 1.10 33.47
C LEU A 523 9.37 1.21 34.59
N ASP A 524 8.71 2.36 34.69
CA ASP A 524 7.70 2.62 35.72
C ASP A 524 6.29 2.24 35.21
N TYR A 525 6.07 2.34 33.89
CA TYR A 525 4.81 2.05 33.21
C TYR A 525 5.05 1.22 31.94
N PRO A 526 5.32 -0.10 32.07
CA PRO A 526 5.43 -0.98 30.92
C PRO A 526 4.07 -1.15 30.22
N LEU A 527 4.08 -1.29 28.89
CA LEU A 527 2.90 -1.69 28.13
C LEU A 527 2.48 -3.11 28.53
N ASP A 528 1.19 -3.30 28.85
CA ASP A 528 0.63 -4.62 29.14
C ASP A 528 0.49 -5.43 27.84
N LEU A 529 1.56 -6.12 27.46
CA LEU A 529 1.60 -7.05 26.34
C LEU A 529 0.67 -8.26 26.49
N THR A 530 -0.05 -8.43 27.62
CA THR A 530 -1.08 -9.47 27.71
C THR A 530 -2.44 -9.02 27.14
N LEU A 531 -2.62 -7.74 26.83
CA LEU A 531 -3.86 -7.24 26.24
C LEU A 531 -3.87 -7.39 24.70
N PRO A 532 -4.99 -7.85 24.09
CA PRO A 532 -5.12 -7.88 22.63
C PRO A 532 -4.90 -6.52 21.94
N ASP A 533 -5.23 -5.42 22.63
CA ASP A 533 -5.07 -4.07 22.11
C ASP A 533 -3.61 -3.58 22.10
N SER A 534 -2.67 -4.34 22.67
CA SER A 534 -1.24 -4.02 22.58
C SER A 534 -0.65 -4.32 21.19
N TYR A 535 -1.39 -5.02 20.32
CA TYR A 535 -0.90 -5.54 19.03
C TYR A 535 -1.70 -5.05 17.82
N LEU A 536 -1.04 -5.11 16.65
CA LEU A 536 -1.72 -5.19 15.36
C LEU A 536 -2.11 -6.65 15.08
N TRP A 537 -3.18 -6.86 14.32
CA TRP A 537 -3.72 -8.19 13.99
C TRP A 537 -3.94 -8.35 12.49
N GLN A 538 -3.38 -9.38 11.86
CA GLN A 538 -3.53 -9.67 10.41
C GLN A 538 -4.98 -10.01 9.98
N SER A 539 -5.85 -10.25 10.95
CA SER A 539 -7.26 -10.61 10.76
C SER A 539 -8.11 -9.89 11.82
N GLU A 540 -9.36 -10.35 12.00
CA GLU A 540 -10.21 -9.79 13.05
C GLU A 540 -9.61 -10.02 14.45
N ARG A 541 -9.33 -8.92 15.14
CA ARG A 541 -8.81 -8.89 16.52
C ARG A 541 -9.75 -9.70 17.43
N PRO A 542 -9.25 -10.70 18.18
CA PRO A 542 -10.11 -11.48 19.07
C PRO A 542 -10.69 -10.57 20.16
N SER A 543 -12.00 -10.70 20.39
CA SER A 543 -12.82 -9.71 21.09
C SER A 543 -13.49 -10.24 22.37
N TYR A 544 -13.05 -11.40 22.88
CA TYR A 544 -13.61 -12.02 24.08
C TYR A 544 -13.23 -11.28 25.36
N ASP A 545 -14.19 -11.21 26.29
CA ASP A 545 -13.96 -10.67 27.63
C ASP A 545 -12.92 -11.51 28.39
N ASN A 546 -12.04 -10.85 29.15
CA ASN A 546 -10.95 -11.47 29.91
C ASN A 546 -9.93 -12.28 29.08
N LEU A 547 -9.85 -12.05 27.76
CA LEU A 547 -8.81 -12.61 26.91
C LEU A 547 -7.44 -12.01 27.25
N ARG A 548 -6.45 -12.88 27.49
CA ARG A 548 -5.04 -12.53 27.72
C ARG A 548 -4.14 -13.28 26.75
N ILE A 549 -3.13 -12.59 26.23
CA ILE A 549 -2.13 -13.10 25.28
C ILE A 549 -0.81 -13.34 26.00
N TYR A 550 -0.12 -14.44 25.70
CA TYR A 550 1.22 -14.71 26.23
C TYR A 550 2.13 -15.22 25.10
N GLN A 551 3.09 -14.40 24.69
CA GLN A 551 4.10 -14.78 23.69
C GLN A 551 5.31 -15.44 24.34
N PHE A 552 5.94 -16.39 23.63
CA PHE A 552 7.23 -16.93 24.06
C PHE A 552 8.32 -15.85 23.94
N PRO A 553 9.26 -15.76 24.90
CA PRO A 553 10.35 -14.79 24.82
C PRO A 553 11.30 -15.12 23.66
N THR A 554 11.56 -14.13 22.82
CA THR A 554 12.53 -14.17 21.72
C THR A 554 13.74 -13.28 22.06
N GLU A 555 14.95 -13.77 21.80
CA GLU A 555 16.18 -12.98 22.01
C GLU A 555 16.42 -11.99 20.87
N ASN A 556 15.88 -12.27 19.68
CA ASN A 556 16.04 -11.45 18.49
C ASN A 556 14.81 -10.55 18.32
N LEU A 557 15.05 -9.25 18.15
CA LEU A 557 14.00 -8.21 18.27
C LEU A 557 13.02 -8.13 17.09
N GLY A 558 13.32 -8.86 16.01
CA GLY A 558 12.51 -8.92 14.79
C GLY A 558 12.34 -7.56 14.11
N THR A 559 11.33 -7.47 13.25
CA THR A 559 10.92 -6.22 12.60
C THR A 559 9.85 -5.51 13.46
N PRO A 560 9.87 -4.17 13.60
CA PRO A 560 8.88 -3.46 14.44
C PRO A 560 7.42 -3.66 14.00
N TYR A 561 7.16 -3.81 12.70
CA TYR A 561 5.88 -4.34 12.21
C TYR A 561 5.83 -5.87 12.37
N ARG A 562 5.11 -6.31 13.41
CA ARG A 562 4.90 -7.72 13.76
C ARG A 562 3.42 -8.00 14.11
N PRO A 563 2.50 -7.92 13.14
CA PRO A 563 1.08 -8.17 13.39
C PRO A 563 0.82 -9.64 13.72
N LEU A 564 -0.07 -9.88 14.70
CA LEU A 564 -0.45 -11.22 15.16
C LEU A 564 -1.51 -11.85 14.26
N MET A 565 -1.35 -13.14 13.99
CA MET A 565 -2.39 -14.02 13.49
C MET A 565 -3.17 -14.62 14.66
N ASN A 566 -4.49 -14.54 14.61
CA ASN A 566 -5.39 -15.14 15.56
C ASN A 566 -5.65 -16.62 15.20
N ILE A 567 -5.26 -17.56 16.07
CA ILE A 567 -5.49 -19.02 15.92
C ILE A 567 -6.44 -19.48 17.04
N ASP A 568 -7.70 -19.08 16.95
CA ASP A 568 -8.74 -19.42 17.93
C ASP A 568 -9.35 -20.79 17.65
N PHE A 569 -9.01 -21.79 18.48
CA PHE A 569 -9.53 -23.15 18.40
C PHE A 569 -10.55 -23.47 19.51
N GLY A 570 -10.69 -22.60 20.51
CA GLY A 570 -11.59 -22.79 21.65
C GLY A 570 -12.88 -22.00 21.52
N GLY A 571 -12.89 -20.90 20.79
CA GLY A 571 -14.03 -20.01 20.70
C GLY A 571 -14.28 -19.21 22.00
N PRO A 572 -15.43 -18.53 22.10
CA PRO A 572 -15.83 -17.84 23.33
C PRO A 572 -15.85 -18.80 24.52
N ASN A 573 -15.22 -18.44 25.63
CA ASN A 573 -15.13 -19.23 26.87
C ASN A 573 -14.62 -20.68 26.72
N GLY A 574 -14.04 -21.05 25.58
CA GLY A 574 -13.67 -22.44 25.28
C GLY A 574 -14.83 -23.35 24.85
N GLU A 575 -15.97 -22.80 24.42
CA GLU A 575 -17.17 -23.56 24.00
C GLU A 575 -16.92 -24.64 22.94
N TRP A 576 -15.90 -24.49 22.08
CA TRP A 576 -15.59 -25.47 21.03
C TRP A 576 -14.68 -26.62 21.50
N LEU A 577 -14.08 -26.50 22.69
CA LEU A 577 -13.14 -27.49 23.23
C LEU A 577 -13.83 -28.83 23.57
N ASP A 578 -15.13 -28.79 23.85
CA ASP A 578 -15.98 -29.98 24.06
C ASP A 578 -16.17 -30.81 22.78
N SER A 579 -15.98 -30.21 21.60
CA SER A 579 -16.11 -30.88 20.30
C SER A 579 -14.78 -31.17 19.62
N LEU A 580 -13.65 -30.72 20.18
CA LEU A 580 -12.31 -30.86 19.58
C LEU A 580 -11.86 -32.34 19.57
N LEU A 581 -11.45 -32.84 18.40
CA LEU A 581 -11.05 -34.24 18.18
C LEU A 581 -9.55 -34.39 17.86
N SER A 582 -8.96 -33.42 17.16
CA SER A 582 -7.52 -33.39 16.90
C SER A 582 -6.98 -32.01 16.56
N MET A 583 -5.68 -31.86 16.79
CA MET A 583 -4.84 -30.77 16.29
C MET A 583 -3.84 -31.36 15.29
N GLU A 584 -3.63 -30.68 14.16
CA GLU A 584 -2.62 -31.02 13.16
C GLU A 584 -1.71 -29.80 12.91
N VAL A 585 -0.40 -30.01 12.90
CA VAL A 585 0.61 -29.00 12.58
C VAL A 585 1.21 -29.31 11.21
N HIS A 586 1.11 -28.37 10.28
CA HIS A 586 1.62 -28.46 8.92
C HIS A 586 3.02 -27.88 8.84
N VAL A 587 3.91 -28.55 8.12
CA VAL A 587 5.34 -28.20 7.99
C VAL A 587 5.78 -28.30 6.53
N SER A 588 6.76 -27.49 6.13
CA SER A 588 7.22 -27.43 4.72
C SER A 588 8.03 -28.66 4.29
N SER A 589 8.72 -29.30 5.23
CA SER A 589 9.43 -30.56 5.05
C SER A 589 9.34 -31.42 6.32
N GLU A 590 10.08 -32.52 6.43
CA GLU A 590 10.22 -33.23 7.72
C GLU A 590 11.10 -32.46 8.74
N PHE A 591 11.70 -31.35 8.31
CA PHE A 591 12.85 -30.71 8.97
C PHE A 591 12.81 -29.16 8.96
N SER A 592 11.65 -28.55 8.73
CA SER A 592 11.55 -27.12 8.33
C SER A 592 10.19 -26.52 8.78
N PRO A 593 10.05 -25.18 8.91
CA PRO A 593 9.23 -24.56 9.95
C PRO A 593 7.71 -24.68 9.77
N ILE A 594 6.98 -24.36 10.85
CA ILE A 594 5.53 -24.47 10.95
C ILE A 594 4.86 -23.53 9.93
N LEU A 595 4.12 -24.11 8.99
CA LEU A 595 3.36 -23.40 7.95
C LEU A 595 1.95 -23.03 8.40
N GLY A 596 1.32 -23.90 9.20
CA GLY A 596 -0.07 -23.73 9.59
C GLY A 596 -0.56 -24.78 10.57
N MET A 597 -1.79 -24.59 11.06
CA MET A 597 -2.44 -25.45 12.03
C MET A 597 -3.88 -25.76 11.60
N THR A 598 -4.29 -27.02 11.74
CA THR A 598 -5.67 -27.47 11.50
C THR A 598 -6.25 -28.06 12.76
N PHE A 599 -7.46 -27.65 13.12
CA PHE A 599 -8.20 -28.18 14.28
C PHE A 599 -9.48 -28.85 13.78
N ASN A 600 -9.66 -30.13 14.13
CA ASN A 600 -10.80 -30.92 13.70
C ASN A 600 -11.77 -31.12 14.86
N TYR A 601 -13.05 -30.92 14.61
CA TYR A 601 -14.13 -31.06 15.57
C TYR A 601 -15.12 -32.15 15.10
N SER A 602 -16.11 -32.45 15.92
CA SER A 602 -17.21 -33.36 15.56
C SER A 602 -18.08 -32.87 14.38
N ASP A 603 -18.14 -31.56 14.15
CA ASP A 603 -19.03 -30.89 13.19
C ASP A 603 -18.31 -30.06 12.11
N LYS A 604 -17.08 -29.60 12.38
CA LYS A 604 -16.32 -28.65 11.54
C LYS A 604 -14.81 -28.91 11.55
N THR A 605 -14.09 -28.21 10.67
CA THR A 605 -12.63 -28.11 10.67
C THR A 605 -12.23 -26.65 10.54
N LEU A 606 -11.31 -26.16 11.38
CA LEU A 606 -10.71 -24.83 11.28
C LEU A 606 -9.26 -24.94 10.79
N ARG A 607 -8.80 -23.98 10.00
CA ARG A 607 -7.47 -23.95 9.39
C ARG A 607 -6.87 -22.54 9.50
N PHE A 608 -5.60 -22.47 9.88
CA PHE A 608 -4.86 -21.24 10.09
C PHE A 608 -3.47 -21.36 9.46
N GLY A 609 -2.98 -20.34 8.75
CA GLY A 609 -1.75 -20.43 7.95
C GLY A 609 -1.87 -21.37 6.74
N GLU A 610 -0.74 -21.78 6.17
CA GLU A 610 -0.67 -22.63 4.98
C GLU A 610 -0.85 -24.12 5.34
N CYS A 611 -2.10 -24.58 5.27
CA CYS A 611 -2.51 -25.96 5.58
C CYS A 611 -2.61 -26.89 4.34
N THR A 612 -1.80 -26.61 3.31
CA THR A 612 -1.77 -27.34 2.02
C THR A 612 -0.60 -28.32 1.90
N SER A 613 0.20 -28.49 2.96
CA SER A 613 1.31 -29.45 2.97
C SER A 613 0.82 -30.88 3.12
N ASP A 614 1.40 -31.80 2.33
CA ASP A 614 1.24 -33.24 2.54
C ASP A 614 1.91 -33.74 3.83
N LYS A 615 2.80 -32.93 4.42
CA LYS A 615 3.53 -33.25 5.65
C LYS A 615 2.91 -32.55 6.87
N LYS A 616 2.30 -33.37 7.74
CA LYS A 616 1.68 -32.91 8.99
C LYS A 616 1.93 -33.85 10.16
N LEU A 617 1.98 -33.27 11.35
CA LEU A 617 2.04 -33.97 12.63
C LEU A 617 0.65 -33.88 13.30
N THR A 618 0.05 -35.01 13.66
CA THR A 618 -1.32 -35.07 14.20
C THR A 618 -1.34 -35.51 15.67
N PHE A 619 -2.07 -34.78 16.50
CA PHE A 619 -2.37 -35.12 17.89
C PHE A 619 -3.88 -35.23 18.09
N SER A 620 -4.37 -36.45 18.31
CA SER A 620 -5.76 -36.68 18.71
C SER A 620 -5.98 -36.17 20.14
N ILE A 621 -7.08 -35.47 20.39
CA ILE A 621 -7.48 -34.90 21.69
C ILE A 621 -8.92 -35.33 21.96
N ASP A 622 -9.21 -35.89 23.13
CA ASP A 622 -10.57 -36.31 23.51
C ASP A 622 -11.36 -35.15 24.13
N GLY A 623 -11.68 -34.15 23.30
CA GLY A 623 -12.51 -32.99 23.68
C GLY A 623 -13.84 -33.39 24.34
N PRO A 624 -14.62 -34.31 23.74
CA PRO A 624 -15.89 -34.80 24.32
C PRO A 624 -15.72 -35.49 25.67
N GLY A 625 -14.61 -36.19 25.91
CA GLY A 625 -14.25 -36.77 27.20
C GLY A 625 -13.61 -35.78 28.20
N GLY A 626 -13.62 -34.48 27.92
CA GLY A 626 -13.09 -33.45 28.82
C GLY A 626 -11.57 -33.27 28.78
N GLU A 627 -10.87 -33.76 27.75
CA GLU A 627 -9.43 -33.52 27.60
C GLU A 627 -9.13 -32.11 27.07
N ARG A 628 -8.28 -31.36 27.76
CA ARG A 628 -7.96 -29.97 27.45
C ARG A 628 -6.45 -29.75 27.46
N ILE A 629 -5.98 -28.86 26.58
CA ILE A 629 -4.60 -28.35 26.62
C ILE A 629 -4.44 -27.47 27.86
N THR A 630 -3.41 -27.73 28.67
CA THR A 630 -3.16 -27.04 29.95
C THR A 630 -1.82 -26.32 29.99
N ASP A 631 -0.86 -26.76 29.20
CA ASP A 631 0.47 -26.16 29.12
C ASP A 631 1.06 -26.27 27.71
N VAL A 632 1.93 -25.32 27.37
CA VAL A 632 2.64 -25.24 26.09
C VAL A 632 4.06 -24.73 26.32
N VAL A 633 5.05 -25.46 25.83
CA VAL A 633 6.48 -25.11 25.91
C VAL A 633 7.00 -24.91 24.48
N GLY A 634 7.59 -23.76 24.19
CA GLY A 634 8.18 -23.47 22.88
C GLY A 634 9.61 -24.01 22.77
N SER A 635 10.08 -24.19 21.54
CA SER A 635 11.47 -24.53 21.23
C SER A 635 12.02 -23.54 20.20
N THR A 636 13.04 -22.77 20.60
CA THR A 636 13.68 -21.74 19.77
C THR A 636 15.13 -22.10 19.45
N ILE A 637 15.60 -21.69 18.27
CA ILE A 637 17.03 -21.78 17.91
C ILE A 637 17.65 -20.39 18.04
N SER A 638 18.70 -20.28 18.84
CA SER A 638 19.52 -19.08 19.00
C SER A 638 20.58 -19.03 17.90
N ASN A 639 20.20 -18.60 16.70
CA ASN A 639 21.17 -18.13 15.69
C ASN A 639 20.95 -16.64 15.43
N THR A 640 22.04 -15.92 15.15
CA THR A 640 22.11 -14.44 15.24
C THR A 640 21.12 -13.69 14.35
N ASP A 641 20.72 -14.29 13.22
CA ASP A 641 19.95 -13.59 12.18
C ASP A 641 18.51 -14.11 12.02
N ALA A 642 18.12 -15.17 12.75
CA ALA A 642 16.79 -15.77 12.64
C ALA A 642 16.35 -16.56 13.89
N SER A 643 15.97 -15.89 14.98
CA SER A 643 15.20 -16.60 16.02
C SER A 643 13.78 -16.87 15.51
N CYS A 644 13.55 -18.10 15.06
CA CYS A 644 12.22 -18.61 14.76
C CYS A 644 11.86 -19.71 15.77
N ILE A 645 10.57 -19.90 15.98
CA ILE A 645 10.07 -21.05 16.72
C ILE A 645 10.16 -22.27 15.82
N TYR A 646 11.05 -23.16 16.24
CA TYR A 646 11.43 -24.37 15.53
C TYR A 646 10.47 -25.53 15.83
N GLY A 647 9.82 -25.47 16.99
CA GLY A 647 8.80 -26.42 17.42
C GLY A 647 8.15 -25.99 18.73
N PHE A 648 7.19 -26.79 19.19
CA PHE A 648 6.58 -26.62 20.51
C PHE A 648 6.03 -27.95 21.03
N ARG A 649 5.94 -28.09 22.34
CA ARG A 649 5.30 -29.22 23.02
C ARG A 649 4.01 -28.77 23.69
N VAL A 650 2.98 -29.61 23.59
CA VAL A 650 1.67 -29.40 24.19
C VAL A 650 1.43 -30.49 25.24
N THR A 651 0.97 -30.11 26.43
CA THR A 651 0.60 -31.04 27.52
C THR A 651 -0.87 -30.87 27.91
N THR A 652 -1.58 -31.98 28.08
CA THR A 652 -3.01 -32.02 28.42
C THR A 652 -3.29 -32.28 29.90
N ASN A 653 -4.51 -31.98 30.36
CA ASN A 653 -5.01 -32.34 31.69
C ASN A 653 -5.07 -33.85 31.98
N ARG A 654 -4.80 -34.71 30.98
CA ARG A 654 -4.63 -36.17 31.13
C ARG A 654 -3.15 -36.60 31.17
N ASN A 655 -2.22 -35.65 31.32
CA ASN A 655 -0.77 -35.85 31.24
C ASN A 655 -0.31 -36.53 29.93
N ARG A 656 -1.03 -36.32 28.83
CA ARG A 656 -0.53 -36.67 27.49
C ARG A 656 0.23 -35.49 26.94
N GLU A 657 1.41 -35.78 26.39
CA GLU A 657 2.25 -34.79 25.73
C GLU A 657 2.34 -35.11 24.23
N MET A 658 2.43 -34.07 23.40
CA MET A 658 2.84 -34.16 22.01
C MET A 658 3.88 -33.09 21.73
N GLU A 659 4.98 -33.49 21.09
CA GLU A 659 6.02 -32.58 20.66
C GLU A 659 5.95 -32.41 19.13
N PHE A 660 5.84 -31.17 18.69
CA PHE A 660 5.81 -30.77 17.30
C PHE A 660 7.19 -30.20 16.93
N GLN A 661 8.17 -31.08 16.72
CA GLN A 661 9.52 -30.71 16.30
C GLN A 661 10.08 -31.65 15.22
N PRO A 662 11.04 -31.18 14.39
CA PRO A 662 11.87 -32.02 13.53
C PRO A 662 12.59 -33.16 14.26
N ARG A 663 12.81 -34.29 13.57
CA ARG A 663 13.46 -35.48 14.17
C ARG A 663 14.96 -35.36 14.41
N ASP A 664 15.67 -34.60 13.58
CA ASP A 664 17.11 -34.38 13.68
C ASP A 664 17.42 -32.89 13.45
N PRO A 665 17.86 -32.12 14.47
CA PRO A 665 18.21 -30.71 14.33
C PRO A 665 19.56 -30.47 13.62
N SER A 666 20.29 -31.53 13.27
CA SER A 666 21.67 -31.47 12.76
C SER A 666 21.84 -31.73 11.27
N ASP A 667 20.82 -32.23 10.56
CA ASP A 667 20.97 -32.86 9.23
C ASP A 667 20.47 -32.00 8.05
N SER A 668 20.44 -30.67 8.23
CA SER A 668 20.32 -29.71 7.13
C SER A 668 21.71 -29.34 6.59
N SER A 669 21.96 -29.65 5.32
CA SER A 669 23.22 -29.42 4.58
C SER A 669 23.49 -27.94 4.27
N GLY A 670 23.27 -27.06 5.24
CA GLY A 670 23.36 -25.61 5.15
C GLY A 670 23.18 -24.90 6.51
N SER A 671 22.88 -25.61 7.60
CA SER A 671 22.86 -25.00 8.93
C SER A 671 24.27 -24.97 9.56
N PRO A 672 24.67 -23.86 10.20
CA PRO A 672 25.94 -23.79 10.92
C PRO A 672 25.90 -24.69 12.16
N THR A 673 26.52 -25.86 12.04
CA THR A 673 27.04 -26.73 13.11
C THR A 673 26.32 -26.70 14.47
N GLY A 674 25.42 -27.65 14.71
CA GLY A 674 25.24 -28.26 16.04
C GLY A 674 24.53 -27.43 17.12
N VAL A 675 23.60 -26.56 16.76
CA VAL A 675 22.78 -25.82 17.74
C VAL A 675 21.61 -26.68 18.24
N CYS A 676 21.60 -27.01 19.53
CA CYS A 676 20.44 -27.60 20.18
C CYS A 676 19.34 -26.54 20.39
N PRO A 677 18.05 -26.83 20.10
CA PRO A 677 16.98 -25.90 20.39
C PRO A 677 16.80 -25.72 21.91
N ASN A 678 16.64 -24.47 22.35
CA ASN A 678 16.39 -24.12 23.74
C ASN A 678 14.88 -24.14 24.01
N SER A 679 14.46 -24.79 25.10
CA SER A 679 13.06 -24.73 25.55
C SER A 679 12.76 -23.38 26.19
N CYS A 680 11.72 -22.69 25.71
CA CYS A 680 11.20 -21.46 26.29
C CYS A 680 9.83 -21.70 26.95
N TYR A 681 9.66 -21.12 28.14
CA TYR A 681 8.48 -21.28 28.97
C TYR A 681 7.73 -19.95 29.08
N LEU A 682 6.41 -20.02 29.29
CA LEU A 682 5.59 -18.85 29.58
C LEU A 682 5.51 -18.64 31.09
N GLU A 683 5.96 -17.48 31.53
CA GLU A 683 5.95 -17.13 32.95
C GLU A 683 4.60 -16.51 33.38
N ASN A 684 4.31 -16.57 34.68
CA ASN A 684 3.18 -15.86 35.31
C ASN A 684 1.78 -16.17 34.73
N LEU A 685 1.59 -17.38 34.19
CA LEU A 685 0.29 -17.82 33.69
C LEU A 685 -0.75 -17.94 34.83
N PRO A 686 -1.95 -17.36 34.70
CA PRO A 686 -2.95 -17.37 35.76
C PRO A 686 -3.47 -18.77 36.08
N GLN A 687 -3.95 -18.94 37.33
CA GLN A 687 -4.63 -20.16 37.78
C GLN A 687 -6.08 -20.20 37.28
N GLY A 688 -6.61 -21.41 37.03
CA GLY A 688 -7.96 -21.58 36.48
C GLY A 688 -8.13 -21.15 35.02
N ARG A 689 -7.04 -20.81 34.33
CA ARG A 689 -7.00 -20.45 32.90
C ARG A 689 -7.57 -21.55 31.99
N ILE A 690 -8.17 -21.13 30.88
CA ILE A 690 -8.50 -21.99 29.75
C ILE A 690 -7.65 -21.54 28.56
N ILE A 691 -6.84 -22.43 27.99
CA ILE A 691 -6.12 -22.14 26.74
C ILE A 691 -7.10 -22.36 25.59
N THR A 692 -7.45 -21.28 24.90
CA THR A 692 -8.46 -21.29 23.81
C THR A 692 -7.86 -21.07 22.43
N GLY A 693 -6.57 -20.75 22.33
CA GLY A 693 -5.98 -20.43 21.04
C GLY A 693 -4.46 -20.33 21.09
N PHE A 694 -3.89 -20.16 19.91
CA PHE A 694 -2.53 -19.68 19.73
C PHE A 694 -2.57 -18.27 19.13
N VAL A 695 -1.45 -17.55 19.23
CA VAL A 695 -1.13 -16.42 18.36
C VAL A 695 0.17 -16.74 17.64
N ALA A 696 0.33 -16.26 16.42
CA ALA A 696 1.58 -16.39 15.67
C ALA A 696 1.95 -15.08 14.98
N THR A 697 3.24 -14.85 14.70
CA THR A 697 3.67 -13.84 13.73
C THR A 697 4.20 -14.51 12.48
N GLN A 698 4.05 -13.85 11.34
CA GLN A 698 4.57 -14.28 10.05
C GLN A 698 5.24 -13.07 9.40
N ARG A 699 6.52 -13.18 9.03
CA ARG A 699 7.22 -12.09 8.35
C ARG A 699 6.60 -11.91 6.96
N TYR A 700 6.53 -10.67 6.49
CA TYR A 700 6.00 -10.38 5.16
C TYR A 700 6.78 -11.15 4.07
N GLY A 701 6.07 -11.80 3.15
CA GLY A 701 6.63 -12.64 2.09
C GLY A 701 7.02 -14.07 2.52
N GLU A 702 7.23 -14.32 3.81
CA GLU A 702 7.55 -15.66 4.31
C GLU A 702 6.28 -16.50 4.54
N ARG A 703 6.38 -17.83 4.39
CA ARG A 703 5.22 -18.76 4.50
C ARG A 703 5.01 -19.40 5.88
N HIS A 704 5.97 -19.22 6.78
CA HIS A 704 6.02 -19.91 8.06
C HIS A 704 5.92 -18.96 9.25
N PHE A 705 5.49 -19.49 10.39
CA PHE A 705 5.41 -18.75 11.64
C PHE A 705 6.83 -18.47 12.20
N LYS A 706 7.05 -17.24 12.67
CA LYS A 706 8.30 -16.80 13.30
C LYS A 706 8.19 -16.87 14.82
N GLU A 707 7.19 -16.21 15.38
CA GLU A 707 6.87 -16.24 16.79
C GLU A 707 5.52 -16.94 17.01
N LEU A 708 5.30 -17.39 18.24
CA LEU A 708 4.12 -18.10 18.71
C LEU A 708 3.82 -17.60 20.13
N GLY A 709 2.57 -17.73 20.52
CA GLY A 709 2.10 -17.54 21.87
C GLY A 709 0.79 -18.28 22.07
N ILE A 710 0.23 -18.19 23.27
CA ILE A 710 -1.08 -18.75 23.60
C ILE A 710 -2.10 -17.66 23.88
N GLN A 711 -3.35 -18.00 23.65
CA GLN A 711 -4.52 -17.24 24.07
C GLN A 711 -5.15 -17.92 25.29
N ILE A 712 -5.37 -17.14 26.34
CA ILE A 712 -6.00 -17.58 27.57
C ILE A 712 -7.27 -16.79 27.81
N GLN A 713 -8.36 -17.49 28.15
CA GLN A 713 -9.56 -16.88 28.71
C GLN A 713 -9.66 -17.24 30.19
N LEU A 714 -10.09 -16.26 31.01
CA LEU A 714 -10.33 -16.44 32.44
C LEU A 714 -11.81 -16.68 32.72
N PRO A 715 -12.18 -17.59 33.64
CA PRO A 715 -13.57 -17.83 34.01
C PRO A 715 -14.27 -16.56 34.53
N SER A 716 -15.47 -16.30 34.00
CA SER A 716 -16.31 -15.15 34.38
C SER A 716 -16.58 -15.10 35.89
N GLY A 717 -15.92 -14.16 36.59
CA GLY A 717 -16.08 -13.96 38.04
C GLY A 717 -14.78 -13.84 38.84
N SER A 718 -13.61 -14.09 38.23
CA SER A 718 -12.31 -13.79 38.85
C SER A 718 -12.01 -12.28 38.79
N ASN A 719 -12.47 -11.52 39.79
CA ASN A 719 -12.07 -10.12 39.95
C ASN A 719 -10.53 -10.02 40.09
N GLU A 720 -9.91 -9.12 39.33
CA GLU A 720 -8.55 -8.65 39.61
C GLU A 720 -8.54 -7.96 40.99
N GLY A 721 -8.04 -8.68 42.00
CA GLY A 721 -8.34 -8.33 43.39
C GLY A 721 -7.38 -8.92 44.42
N GLN A 722 -6.11 -9.15 44.06
CA GLN A 722 -4.94 -9.15 44.96
C GLN A 722 -3.68 -9.59 44.18
N ILE A 723 -2.78 -8.64 43.94
CA ILE A 723 -1.33 -8.92 43.80
C ILE A 723 -0.75 -8.71 45.21
N PRO A 724 0.15 -9.58 45.71
CA PRO A 724 0.86 -9.37 46.97
C PRO A 724 1.88 -8.21 46.92
#